data_AF-A0A959G437-F1
#
_entry.id   AF-A0A959G437-F1
#
_cell.length_a   1.000
_cell.length_b   1.000
_cell.length_c   1.000
_cell.angle_alpha   90.00
_cell.angle_beta   90.00
_cell.angle_gamma   90.00
#
_symmetry.space_group_name_H-M   'P 1'
#
loop_
_entity.id
_entity.type
_entity.pdbx_description
1 polymer ?
#
loop_
_entity_poly.entity_id
_entity_poly.type
_entity_poly.pdbx_seq_one_letter_code
_entity_poly.pdbx_strand_id
1 'polypeptide(L)'
;MGNLKFECAILKKELLLILIGLLQFVDIWSQSSTITEENVLIPTYEYSDPDPHPILARKPFLYPFFTYDGYTDKAVMKSWKVITMENEYIKVFVLPEIGGKVWGAVDKKTGKEFLYKNNVVKFRNIALRGPWTSGGIEFNFGIIGHHPSTASPVDYRIGKGDDGSVSCFVGNIDWPSGTKWTVEIKLPASRACFETTVSWANNGNFFENQYHYITGAAVVKNDLHFLYPGKQVLEHGGVLNDWPHYMGPTDLSYYRNDTFGSHISVHAVGTDQEYMAGYYENENFGFGHWAPYHAVPGKKLWLWSTARDGGIWEDLLTDGHGQYLEYQAGRSLNQYSYNAFKSPLRELPFSPGERNRWTNIWFPFTDLQNITSASFYGLMDVVRKEDTVEVKVLTFGKETANISIESIDGEVLHRDTIELNPAKALSRKYLVRRDVNIIVRLDELGLQWSEVSTNSLKRPLVRTIPVDVNSLSFHLQEGQELKIGRKYELAEEEFKKSIALDSACIEAWQNLAELELRKFLPVNALQYANKALQINTYDPTANFYAGLAYHLIGDDINALESLGWAARSTAFKPVAMTKMAEILFQRGDISAAEIWAENSLKYDADGILALRVLYLTKLVNENEKIALLDRMLSLDPLDHFAIFEKNQLGHMEIRLSEVVTNELPHLTYLNLAAYYLRLNMHAKAYAVLNLAPTHWLVDLWKAYITKDASTLNRLAQITPLLVFPYLQEDGVMLEWAIEQNSSPVFRYLLALQRWSLGRPAEALQILETSQPFDFAPYYLTKAILKEKIEGVLDSAAYEDGIKKNMGDWRIRLRYCNALIQNDQYIKAREVAEMAHAEFPSIEEISMVFAKSLLIDHQYEQCIMVLKQMDVLPFEGSIQGKKLWESAHLFTALNAIKKGDSAKAKQMIEISMLWPENLGAGKPYTPDVRIQESLLAYLMNKNGDKTSAIEKVKKLTLTSPNDYYLPDARNDLINLLILRRLENNLSLDSLKDNIINTPGYYKDKIAQWVVKSYSSGHKRMEKQDNLDPKDYQTNLLIETLHTLNHFKWIK
;
A
#
# COMPACT_ATOMS: atom_id res chain seq x y z
N MET A 1 -24.59 -85.84 -9.55
CA MET A 1 -24.98 -84.62 -8.82
C MET A 1 -23.84 -83.91 -8.05
N GLY A 2 -22.57 -84.35 -8.19
CA GLY A 2 -21.43 -83.72 -7.50
C GLY A 2 -20.69 -82.62 -8.27
N ASN A 3 -20.66 -82.68 -9.62
CA ASN A 3 -19.85 -81.74 -10.41
C ASN A 3 -20.54 -80.41 -10.75
N LEU A 4 -21.87 -80.33 -10.70
CA LEU A 4 -22.61 -79.08 -10.98
C LEU A 4 -22.60 -78.07 -9.82
N LYS A 5 -22.28 -78.48 -8.59
CA LYS A 5 -22.19 -77.57 -7.43
C LYS A 5 -20.83 -76.88 -7.31
N PHE A 6 -19.77 -77.46 -7.87
CA PHE A 6 -18.42 -76.88 -7.82
C PHE A 6 -18.22 -75.81 -8.91
N GLU A 7 -18.72 -76.04 -10.13
CA GLU A 7 -18.63 -75.05 -11.22
C GLU A 7 -19.47 -73.80 -10.93
N CYS A 8 -20.62 -73.93 -10.25
CA CYS A 8 -21.48 -72.79 -9.91
C CYS A 8 -20.89 -71.91 -8.78
N ALA A 9 -20.03 -72.47 -7.92
CA ALA A 9 -19.33 -71.71 -6.87
C ALA A 9 -18.12 -70.94 -7.42
N ILE A 10 -17.41 -71.50 -8.41
CA ILE A 10 -16.29 -70.83 -9.09
C ILE A 10 -16.81 -69.69 -9.97
N LEU A 11 -17.89 -69.91 -10.73
CA LEU A 11 -18.49 -68.84 -11.54
C LEU A 11 -19.00 -67.66 -10.70
N LYS A 12 -19.56 -67.90 -9.50
CA LYS A 12 -19.98 -66.82 -8.59
C LYS A 12 -18.80 -66.05 -8.00
N LYS A 13 -17.66 -66.70 -7.77
CA LYS A 13 -16.46 -66.05 -7.22
C LYS A 13 -15.74 -65.22 -8.29
N GLU A 14 -15.71 -65.72 -9.53
CA GLU A 14 -15.18 -64.99 -10.69
C GLU A 14 -16.11 -63.83 -11.10
N LEU A 15 -17.44 -64.00 -11.09
CA LEU A 15 -18.36 -62.86 -11.30
C LEU A 15 -18.26 -61.81 -10.20
N LEU A 16 -18.04 -62.20 -8.93
CA LEU A 16 -17.86 -61.26 -7.83
C LEU A 16 -16.51 -60.53 -7.93
N LEU A 17 -15.43 -61.21 -8.37
CA LEU A 17 -14.13 -60.59 -8.64
C LEU A 17 -14.16 -59.69 -9.88
N ILE A 18 -14.95 -60.03 -10.90
CA ILE A 18 -15.19 -59.17 -12.07
C ILE A 18 -16.11 -58.00 -11.70
N LEU A 19 -17.09 -58.15 -10.80
CA LEU A 19 -17.89 -57.03 -10.28
C LEU A 19 -17.07 -56.12 -9.36
N ILE A 20 -16.19 -56.67 -8.52
CA ILE A 20 -15.26 -55.89 -7.68
C ILE A 20 -14.18 -55.23 -8.54
N GLY A 21 -13.74 -55.89 -9.62
CA GLY A 21 -12.84 -55.31 -10.62
C GLY A 21 -13.51 -54.23 -11.48
N LEU A 22 -14.80 -54.38 -11.84
CA LEU A 22 -15.58 -53.37 -12.56
C LEU A 22 -16.05 -52.22 -11.65
N LEU A 23 -16.21 -52.47 -10.34
CA LEU A 23 -16.41 -51.42 -9.34
C LEU A 23 -15.12 -50.66 -8.98
N GLN A 24 -13.94 -51.20 -9.33
CA GLN A 24 -12.66 -50.48 -9.30
C GLN A 24 -12.37 -49.68 -10.58
N PHE A 25 -13.23 -49.79 -11.60
CA PHE A 25 -13.21 -48.99 -12.84
C PHE A 25 -14.53 -48.26 -13.07
N VAL A 26 -15.28 -47.96 -12.00
CA VAL A 26 -16.01 -46.70 -12.01
C VAL A 26 -14.92 -45.66 -11.88
N ASP A 27 -14.51 -45.06 -12.99
CA ASP A 27 -14.00 -43.70 -12.96
C ASP A 27 -15.06 -42.92 -12.18
N ILE A 28 -14.86 -42.78 -10.87
CA ILE A 28 -15.42 -41.68 -10.14
C ILE A 28 -14.88 -40.51 -10.92
N TRP A 29 -15.74 -39.90 -11.76
CA TRP A 29 -15.49 -38.59 -12.31
C TRP A 29 -15.37 -37.69 -11.09
N SER A 30 -14.18 -37.67 -10.51
CA SER A 30 -13.77 -36.71 -9.51
C SER A 30 -14.03 -35.38 -10.20
N GLN A 31 -14.90 -34.57 -9.61
CA GLN A 31 -15.03 -33.19 -10.01
C GLN A 31 -13.62 -32.61 -9.91
N SER A 32 -12.99 -32.31 -11.04
CA SER A 32 -11.62 -31.80 -11.07
C SER A 32 -11.67 -30.35 -11.50
N SER A 33 -11.03 -29.47 -10.73
CA SER A 33 -10.78 -28.12 -11.21
C SER A 33 -9.80 -28.17 -12.38
N THR A 34 -9.97 -27.26 -13.35
CA THR A 34 -9.01 -27.07 -14.45
C THR A 34 -8.23 -25.77 -14.25
N ILE A 35 -6.99 -25.76 -14.75
CA ILE A 35 -6.12 -24.58 -14.77
C ILE A 35 -5.44 -24.50 -16.13
N THR A 36 -5.52 -23.34 -16.77
CA THR A 36 -4.91 -23.07 -18.07
C THR A 36 -4.16 -21.75 -18.04
N GLU A 37 -3.03 -21.70 -18.75
CA GLU A 37 -2.26 -20.48 -19.00
C GLU A 37 -2.41 -20.10 -20.48
N GLU A 38 -2.89 -18.89 -20.76
CA GLU A 38 -3.09 -18.40 -22.12
C GLU A 38 -2.72 -16.92 -22.26
N ASN A 39 -2.36 -16.52 -23.48
CA ASN A 39 -2.14 -15.11 -23.83
C ASN A 39 -3.45 -14.52 -24.38
N VAL A 40 -3.98 -13.50 -23.72
CA VAL A 40 -5.24 -12.85 -24.07
C VAL A 40 -4.96 -11.41 -24.49
N LEU A 41 -5.54 -10.98 -25.63
CA LEU A 41 -5.47 -9.58 -26.04
C LEU A 41 -6.50 -8.75 -25.26
N ILE A 42 -6.03 -7.77 -24.50
CA ILE A 42 -6.87 -6.86 -23.71
C ILE A 42 -6.56 -5.42 -24.12
N PRO A 43 -7.57 -4.57 -24.39
CA PRO A 43 -7.33 -3.14 -24.60
C PRO A 43 -6.62 -2.55 -23.38
N THR A 44 -5.49 -1.91 -23.61
CA THR A 44 -4.58 -1.45 -22.56
C THR A 44 -4.22 0.01 -22.76
N TYR A 45 -4.41 0.81 -21.73
CA TYR A 45 -3.93 2.20 -21.67
C TYR A 45 -2.61 2.18 -20.92
N GLU A 46 -1.52 2.26 -21.64
CA GLU A 46 -0.18 2.11 -21.09
C GLU A 46 0.27 3.34 -20.27
N TYR A 47 1.44 3.23 -19.68
CA TYR A 47 2.15 4.29 -18.97
C TYR A 47 3.55 4.44 -19.57
N SER A 48 4.25 5.51 -19.16
CA SER A 48 5.54 5.90 -19.74
C SER A 48 6.65 4.88 -19.50
N ASP A 49 7.81 5.18 -20.09
CA ASP A 49 9.09 4.64 -19.67
C ASP A 49 9.35 4.87 -18.17
N PRO A 50 10.18 4.01 -17.52
CA PRO A 50 10.59 4.21 -16.14
C PRO A 50 11.50 5.44 -15.99
N ASP A 51 11.35 6.18 -14.88
CA ASP A 51 12.21 7.32 -14.54
C ASP A 51 13.67 6.83 -14.39
N PRO A 52 14.62 7.29 -15.23
CA PRO A 52 16.02 6.88 -15.16
C PRO A 52 16.75 7.45 -13.94
N HIS A 53 16.13 8.39 -13.22
CA HIS A 53 16.70 9.01 -12.03
C HIS A 53 16.45 8.14 -10.79
N PRO A 54 17.40 8.11 -9.83
CA PRO A 54 17.23 7.34 -8.61
C PRO A 54 16.02 7.86 -7.82
N ILE A 55 15.13 6.95 -7.42
CA ILE A 55 13.92 7.27 -6.64
C ILE A 55 14.23 7.93 -5.29
N LEU A 56 15.47 7.83 -4.80
CA LEU A 56 15.99 8.46 -3.58
C LEU A 56 15.69 9.96 -3.50
N ALA A 57 15.66 10.63 -4.65
CA ALA A 57 15.32 12.04 -4.79
C ALA A 57 13.87 12.39 -4.39
N ARG A 58 12.96 11.42 -4.44
CA ARG A 58 11.50 11.63 -4.28
C ARG A 58 10.90 10.77 -3.18
N LYS A 59 11.10 9.46 -3.28
CA LYS A 59 10.49 8.43 -2.43
C LYS A 59 11.58 7.44 -1.98
N PRO A 60 12.53 7.86 -1.11
CA PRO A 60 13.66 7.02 -0.72
C PRO A 60 13.25 5.68 -0.08
N PHE A 61 12.08 5.63 0.57
CA PHE A 61 11.50 4.43 1.17
C PHE A 61 11.09 3.33 0.15
N LEU A 62 11.17 3.61 -1.16
CA LEU A 62 10.89 2.68 -2.26
C LEU A 62 12.15 2.24 -3.02
N TYR A 63 13.33 2.74 -2.67
CA TYR A 63 14.56 2.29 -3.34
C TYR A 63 14.78 0.79 -3.09
N PRO A 64 15.14 -0.03 -4.11
CA PRO A 64 15.69 0.31 -5.43
C PRO A 64 14.70 0.37 -6.60
N PHE A 65 13.40 0.47 -6.35
CA PHE A 65 12.44 0.63 -7.44
C PHE A 65 12.59 1.98 -8.16
N PHE A 66 11.99 2.10 -9.35
CA PHE A 66 11.83 3.34 -10.12
C PHE A 66 10.35 3.70 -10.28
N THR A 67 10.06 4.98 -10.55
CA THR A 67 8.68 5.48 -10.77
C THR A 67 8.34 5.62 -12.24
N TYR A 68 7.04 5.75 -12.54
CA TYR A 68 6.54 6.13 -13.84
C TYR A 68 5.70 7.40 -13.71
N ASP A 69 5.86 8.32 -14.66
CA ASP A 69 5.24 9.65 -14.56
C ASP A 69 4.20 9.90 -15.66
N GLY A 70 4.32 9.31 -16.87
CA GLY A 70 3.36 9.58 -17.95
C GLY A 70 2.28 8.51 -18.13
N TYR A 71 1.09 8.92 -18.57
CA TYR A 71 -0.09 8.07 -18.80
C TYR A 71 -0.79 8.44 -20.10
N THR A 72 -1.64 7.55 -20.62
CA THR A 72 -2.42 7.83 -21.83
C THR A 72 -3.91 7.53 -21.68
N ASP A 73 -4.71 8.24 -22.47
CA ASP A 73 -6.12 8.04 -22.74
C ASP A 73 -6.37 7.27 -24.05
N LYS A 74 -5.32 6.69 -24.66
CA LYS A 74 -5.41 5.88 -25.87
C LYS A 74 -5.11 4.41 -25.58
N ALA A 75 -6.06 3.55 -25.90
CA ALA A 75 -5.88 2.11 -25.77
C ALA A 75 -5.08 1.52 -26.94
N VAL A 76 -4.25 0.52 -26.63
CA VAL A 76 -3.64 -0.40 -27.60
C VAL A 76 -4.00 -1.84 -27.22
N MET A 77 -4.15 -2.72 -28.21
CA MET A 77 -4.35 -4.15 -27.92
C MET A 77 -3.02 -4.76 -27.48
N LYS A 78 -2.95 -5.19 -26.22
CA LYS A 78 -1.76 -5.81 -25.64
C LYS A 78 -2.07 -7.25 -25.24
N SER A 79 -1.11 -8.13 -25.51
CA SER A 79 -1.16 -9.52 -25.08
C SER A 79 -0.75 -9.61 -23.62
N TRP A 80 -1.63 -10.19 -22.79
CA TRP A 80 -1.41 -10.42 -21.37
C TRP A 80 -1.53 -11.90 -21.06
N LYS A 81 -0.65 -12.40 -20.19
CA LYS A 81 -0.75 -13.75 -19.66
C LYS A 81 -1.87 -13.84 -18.63
N VAL A 82 -2.86 -14.69 -18.90
CA VAL A 82 -4.00 -14.96 -18.03
C VAL A 82 -3.96 -16.41 -17.57
N ILE A 83 -3.94 -16.62 -16.25
CA ILE A 83 -4.20 -17.93 -15.66
C ILE A 83 -5.69 -18.03 -15.38
N THR A 84 -6.35 -18.99 -16.02
CA THR A 84 -7.77 -19.27 -15.84
C THR A 84 -7.91 -20.54 -15.01
N MET A 85 -8.61 -20.45 -13.88
CA MET A 85 -8.99 -21.60 -13.05
C MET A 85 -10.51 -21.73 -13.03
N GLU A 86 -11.04 -22.93 -13.21
CA GLU A 86 -12.49 -23.15 -13.09
C GLU A 86 -12.85 -24.53 -12.51
N ASN A 87 -14.01 -24.59 -11.86
CA ASN A 87 -14.66 -25.81 -11.44
C ASN A 87 -16.13 -25.81 -11.91
N GLU A 88 -16.99 -26.64 -11.33
CA GLU A 88 -18.42 -26.67 -11.68
C GLU A 88 -19.13 -25.34 -11.38
N TYR A 89 -18.69 -24.61 -10.35
CA TYR A 89 -19.43 -23.50 -9.75
C TYR A 89 -18.89 -22.12 -10.13
N ILE A 90 -17.57 -21.93 -10.16
CA ILE A 90 -16.96 -20.62 -10.35
C ILE A 90 -15.78 -20.66 -11.33
N LYS A 91 -15.45 -19.48 -11.86
CA LYS A 91 -14.28 -19.23 -12.70
C LYS A 91 -13.48 -18.07 -12.14
N VAL A 92 -12.16 -18.20 -12.08
CA VAL A 92 -11.22 -17.22 -11.50
C VAL A 92 -10.13 -16.92 -12.53
N PHE A 93 -9.81 -15.64 -12.70
CA PHE A 93 -8.77 -15.16 -13.61
C PHE A 93 -7.63 -14.51 -12.81
N VAL A 94 -6.38 -14.83 -13.11
CA VAL A 94 -5.19 -14.25 -12.47
C VAL A 94 -4.28 -13.64 -13.53
N LEU A 95 -3.72 -12.47 -13.26
CA LEU A 95 -2.75 -11.78 -14.11
C LEU A 95 -1.37 -11.72 -13.43
N PRO A 96 -0.47 -12.69 -13.67
CA PRO A 96 0.88 -12.69 -13.12
C PRO A 96 1.71 -11.44 -13.50
N GLU A 97 1.41 -10.85 -14.66
CA GLU A 97 2.14 -9.68 -15.18
C GLU A 97 1.68 -8.34 -14.57
N ILE A 98 0.61 -8.35 -13.76
CA ILE A 98 0.03 -7.17 -13.09
C ILE A 98 -0.12 -7.48 -11.60
N GLY A 99 0.99 -7.51 -10.87
CA GLY A 99 1.03 -7.73 -9.42
C GLY A 99 0.61 -9.13 -8.96
N GLY A 100 0.37 -10.07 -9.89
CA GLY A 100 -0.23 -11.36 -9.58
C GLY A 100 -1.71 -11.28 -9.22
N LYS A 101 -2.37 -10.15 -9.51
CA LYS A 101 -3.74 -9.87 -9.05
C LYS A 101 -4.74 -10.91 -9.57
N VAL A 102 -5.73 -11.25 -8.75
CA VAL A 102 -6.93 -11.93 -9.27
C VAL A 102 -7.66 -10.89 -10.11
N TRP A 103 -7.72 -11.04 -11.42
CA TRP A 103 -8.32 -10.05 -12.32
C TRP A 103 -9.85 -10.01 -12.20
N GLY A 104 -10.47 -11.15 -11.89
CA GLY A 104 -11.91 -11.24 -11.69
C GLY A 104 -12.35 -12.66 -11.35
N ALA A 105 -13.59 -12.80 -10.92
CA ALA A 105 -14.20 -14.09 -10.66
C ALA A 105 -15.71 -14.05 -10.91
N VAL A 106 -16.21 -15.15 -11.46
CA VAL A 106 -17.57 -15.27 -11.99
C VAL A 106 -18.25 -16.47 -11.35
N ASP A 107 -19.49 -16.28 -10.90
CA ASP A 107 -20.40 -17.37 -10.56
C ASP A 107 -20.98 -17.95 -11.85
N LYS A 108 -20.68 -19.22 -12.14
CA LYS A 108 -21.10 -19.89 -13.39
C LYS A 108 -22.61 -20.12 -13.44
N LYS A 109 -23.29 -20.16 -12.29
CA LYS A 109 -24.74 -20.34 -12.22
C LYS A 109 -25.49 -19.09 -12.67
N THR A 110 -25.10 -17.92 -12.17
CA THR A 110 -25.77 -16.65 -12.51
C THR A 110 -25.13 -15.92 -13.68
N GLY A 111 -23.89 -16.28 -14.04
CA GLY A 111 -23.07 -15.56 -15.02
C GLY A 111 -22.53 -14.22 -14.52
N LYS A 112 -22.69 -13.92 -13.22
CA LYS A 112 -22.35 -12.61 -12.63
C LYS A 112 -20.96 -12.62 -12.02
N GLU A 113 -20.32 -11.46 -12.06
CA GLU A 113 -19.05 -11.19 -11.41
C GLU A 113 -19.28 -10.91 -9.92
N PHE A 114 -18.62 -11.67 -9.05
CA PHE A 114 -18.52 -11.35 -7.61
C PHE A 114 -17.18 -10.68 -7.26
N LEU A 115 -16.26 -10.62 -8.23
CA LEU A 115 -15.12 -9.73 -8.23
C LEU A 115 -15.15 -8.92 -9.52
N TYR A 116 -15.14 -7.59 -9.38
CA TYR A 116 -15.22 -6.64 -10.49
C TYR A 116 -14.10 -6.89 -11.49
N LYS A 117 -14.45 -7.32 -12.70
CA LYS A 117 -13.49 -7.60 -13.77
C LYS A 117 -13.58 -6.52 -14.82
N ASN A 118 -12.60 -5.63 -14.84
CA ASN A 118 -12.52 -4.61 -15.87
C ASN A 118 -12.24 -5.27 -17.24
N ASN A 119 -12.90 -4.82 -18.32
CA ASN A 119 -12.59 -5.33 -19.66
C ASN A 119 -11.34 -4.68 -20.27
N VAL A 120 -10.80 -3.64 -19.63
CA VAL A 120 -9.58 -2.96 -20.08
C VAL A 120 -8.54 -2.92 -18.97
N VAL A 121 -7.27 -2.89 -19.37
CA VAL A 121 -6.15 -2.63 -18.48
C VAL A 121 -5.82 -1.14 -18.58
N LYS A 122 -6.46 -0.31 -17.75
CA LYS A 122 -6.33 1.15 -17.82
C LYS A 122 -5.49 1.68 -16.66
N PHE A 123 -4.21 1.96 -16.91
CA PHE A 123 -3.30 2.40 -15.87
C PHE A 123 -3.47 3.88 -15.53
N ARG A 124 -3.50 4.21 -14.23
CA ARG A 124 -3.52 5.58 -13.70
C ARG A 124 -2.54 5.76 -12.53
N ASN A 125 -2.22 7.02 -12.23
CA ASN A 125 -1.26 7.41 -11.20
C ASN A 125 -1.87 7.31 -9.78
N ILE A 126 -1.97 6.08 -9.26
CA ILE A 126 -2.59 5.79 -7.96
C ILE A 126 -1.62 5.00 -7.05
N ALA A 127 -0.81 4.10 -7.60
CA ALA A 127 0.08 3.28 -6.80
C ALA A 127 1.35 4.00 -6.34
N LEU A 128 2.09 3.37 -5.42
CA LEU A 128 3.33 3.93 -4.85
C LEU A 128 4.38 4.31 -5.91
N ARG A 129 4.42 3.57 -7.03
CA ARG A 129 5.30 3.85 -8.19
C ARG A 129 4.62 4.56 -9.35
N GLY A 130 3.33 4.86 -9.22
CA GLY A 130 2.49 5.47 -10.23
C GLY A 130 1.41 4.51 -10.75
N PRO A 131 1.72 3.59 -11.67
CA PRO A 131 0.71 2.82 -12.38
C PRO A 131 -0.11 1.89 -11.49
N TRP A 132 -1.43 1.90 -11.69
CA TRP A 132 -2.40 1.05 -11.01
C TRP A 132 -3.63 0.80 -11.89
N THR A 133 -4.36 -0.30 -11.66
CA THR A 133 -5.61 -0.62 -12.39
C THR A 133 -6.74 -1.01 -11.44
N SER A 134 -7.98 -0.63 -11.79
CA SER A 134 -9.18 -1.00 -11.02
C SER A 134 -9.54 -2.47 -11.15
N GLY A 135 -10.31 -2.96 -10.18
CA GLY A 135 -10.91 -4.29 -10.22
C GLY A 135 -10.08 -5.41 -9.61
N GLY A 136 -10.73 -6.56 -9.45
CA GLY A 136 -10.11 -7.80 -9.01
C GLY A 136 -9.76 -7.85 -7.52
N ILE A 137 -8.69 -8.57 -7.20
CA ILE A 137 -8.03 -8.60 -5.90
C ILE A 137 -6.57 -8.20 -6.05
N GLU A 138 -6.18 -7.13 -5.38
CA GLU A 138 -4.79 -6.69 -5.23
C GLU A 138 -4.21 -7.14 -3.87
N PHE A 139 -2.91 -7.48 -3.85
CA PHE A 139 -2.20 -7.89 -2.65
C PHE A 139 -1.21 -6.81 -2.17
N ASN A 140 -1.49 -6.19 -1.01
CA ASN A 140 -0.67 -5.10 -0.46
C ASN A 140 0.14 -5.52 0.77
N PHE A 141 1.43 -5.21 0.77
CA PHE A 141 2.40 -5.61 1.80
C PHE A 141 3.43 -4.51 2.10
N GLY A 142 3.94 -4.50 3.33
CA GLY A 142 5.17 -3.80 3.73
C GLY A 142 5.04 -2.31 3.98
N ILE A 143 4.21 -1.57 3.24
CA ILE A 143 3.99 -0.14 3.47
C ILE A 143 2.58 0.27 3.05
N ILE A 144 2.00 1.23 3.77
CA ILE A 144 0.66 1.72 3.50
C ILE A 144 0.47 2.17 2.05
N GLY A 145 -0.60 1.67 1.43
CA GLY A 145 -0.99 1.97 0.04
C GLY A 145 -0.85 0.77 -0.90
N HIS A 146 -1.05 1.03 -2.19
CA HIS A 146 -0.95 0.03 -3.25
C HIS A 146 0.52 -0.40 -3.48
N HIS A 147 0.80 -1.70 -3.36
CA HIS A 147 2.15 -2.26 -3.34
C HIS A 147 2.99 -1.83 -4.56
N PRO A 148 4.32 -1.63 -4.42
CA PRO A 148 5.18 -1.18 -5.53
C PRO A 148 5.12 -2.10 -6.78
N SER A 149 4.84 -3.39 -6.60
CA SER A 149 4.74 -4.34 -7.72
C SER A 149 3.31 -4.51 -8.27
N THR A 150 2.32 -3.73 -7.84
CA THR A 150 0.91 -3.93 -8.22
C THR A 150 0.64 -3.88 -9.73
N ALA A 151 1.46 -3.13 -10.48
CA ALA A 151 1.37 -3.02 -11.94
C ALA A 151 2.50 -3.76 -12.68
N SER A 152 3.36 -4.48 -11.95
CA SER A 152 4.55 -5.12 -12.50
C SER A 152 4.43 -6.64 -12.46
N PRO A 153 5.16 -7.38 -13.31
CA PRO A 153 5.24 -8.83 -13.19
C PRO A 153 5.75 -9.27 -11.82
N VAL A 154 5.20 -10.38 -11.33
CA VAL A 154 5.64 -11.07 -10.11
C VAL A 154 6.07 -12.50 -10.44
N ASP A 155 6.76 -13.16 -9.51
CA ASP A 155 7.08 -14.58 -9.66
C ASP A 155 5.79 -15.39 -9.53
N TYR A 156 5.62 -16.41 -10.37
CA TYR A 156 4.45 -17.27 -10.27
C TYR A 156 4.72 -18.72 -10.65
N ARG A 157 3.85 -19.62 -10.18
CA ARG A 157 3.84 -21.05 -10.54
C ARG A 157 2.43 -21.59 -10.45
N ILE A 158 2.07 -22.53 -11.31
CA ILE A 158 0.80 -23.25 -11.24
C ILE A 158 0.99 -24.66 -10.66
N GLY A 159 -0.02 -25.17 -9.98
CA GLY A 159 0.00 -26.51 -9.37
C GLY A 159 -1.37 -27.17 -9.37
N LYS A 160 -1.37 -28.50 -9.24
CA LYS A 160 -2.58 -29.32 -9.03
C LYS A 160 -2.42 -30.08 -7.72
N GLY A 161 -3.47 -30.09 -6.91
CA GLY A 161 -3.53 -30.88 -5.68
C GLY A 161 -4.06 -32.28 -5.92
N ASP A 162 -3.70 -33.20 -5.03
CA ASP A 162 -4.19 -34.59 -5.06
C ASP A 162 -5.71 -34.68 -4.80
N ASP A 163 -6.29 -33.65 -4.17
CA ASP A 163 -7.72 -33.48 -3.91
C ASP A 163 -8.50 -32.96 -5.14
N GLY A 164 -7.85 -32.83 -6.31
CA GLY A 164 -8.45 -32.29 -7.53
C GLY A 164 -8.53 -30.76 -7.57
N SER A 165 -8.03 -30.06 -6.56
CA SER A 165 -7.90 -28.61 -6.58
C SER A 165 -6.78 -28.15 -7.51
N VAL A 166 -6.84 -26.88 -7.90
CA VAL A 166 -5.77 -26.22 -8.66
C VAL A 166 -5.35 -24.95 -7.94
N SER A 167 -4.07 -24.59 -8.06
CA SER A 167 -3.51 -23.40 -7.41
C SER A 167 -2.66 -22.60 -8.39
N CYS A 168 -2.78 -21.27 -8.30
CA CYS A 168 -1.80 -20.33 -8.84
C CYS A 168 -1.08 -19.66 -7.67
N PHE A 169 0.22 -19.90 -7.55
CA PHE A 169 1.08 -19.25 -6.57
C PHE A 169 1.67 -18.00 -7.22
N VAL A 170 1.53 -16.86 -6.56
CA VAL A 170 2.15 -15.59 -6.96
C VAL A 170 2.96 -15.03 -5.79
N GLY A 171 4.09 -14.37 -6.04
CA GLY A 171 4.93 -13.87 -4.96
C GLY A 171 5.97 -12.86 -5.41
N ASN A 172 6.43 -12.05 -4.46
CA ASN A 172 7.51 -11.10 -4.69
C ASN A 172 8.26 -10.76 -3.39
N ILE A 173 9.37 -10.05 -3.54
CA ILE A 173 10.12 -9.45 -2.44
C ILE A 173 9.78 -7.96 -2.41
N ASP A 174 9.38 -7.44 -1.24
CA ASP A 174 9.36 -6.01 -1.00
C ASP A 174 10.80 -5.54 -0.76
N TRP A 175 11.51 -5.23 -1.85
CA TRP A 175 12.95 -4.93 -1.82
C TRP A 175 13.38 -3.95 -0.73
N PRO A 176 12.70 -2.82 -0.47
CA PRO A 176 13.13 -1.91 0.59
C PRO A 176 13.16 -2.55 2.00
N SER A 177 12.29 -3.52 2.31
CA SER A 177 12.33 -4.26 3.60
C SER A 177 13.04 -5.61 3.53
N GLY A 178 13.20 -6.18 2.33
CA GLY A 178 13.66 -7.55 2.15
C GLY A 178 12.66 -8.63 2.60
N THR A 179 11.42 -8.25 2.96
CA THR A 179 10.38 -9.22 3.31
C THR A 179 9.85 -9.90 2.05
N LYS A 180 9.53 -11.19 2.15
CA LYS A 180 9.03 -12.00 1.02
C LYS A 180 7.60 -12.45 1.28
N TRP A 181 6.71 -12.18 0.33
CA TRP A 181 5.34 -12.66 0.35
C TRP A 181 5.06 -13.63 -0.81
N THR A 182 4.24 -14.63 -0.52
CA THR A 182 3.67 -15.59 -1.48
C THR A 182 2.19 -15.73 -1.19
N VAL A 183 1.34 -15.68 -2.21
CA VAL A 183 -0.10 -15.94 -2.13
C VAL A 183 -0.42 -17.16 -2.98
N GLU A 184 -0.99 -18.18 -2.36
CA GLU A 184 -1.63 -19.28 -3.05
C GLU A 184 -3.09 -18.90 -3.34
N ILE A 185 -3.44 -18.79 -4.61
CA ILE A 185 -4.81 -18.65 -5.08
C ILE A 185 -5.30 -20.05 -5.43
N LYS A 186 -6.03 -20.69 -4.51
CA LYS A 186 -6.47 -22.08 -4.61
C LYS A 186 -7.96 -22.14 -4.98
N LEU A 187 -8.28 -22.94 -6.01
CA LEU A 187 -9.65 -23.27 -6.39
C LEU A 187 -9.95 -24.75 -6.06
N PRO A 188 -10.65 -25.03 -4.95
CA PRO A 188 -11.09 -26.38 -4.61
C PRO A 188 -12.03 -26.96 -5.68
N ALA A 189 -11.97 -28.26 -5.88
CA ALA A 189 -12.74 -28.93 -6.93
C ALA A 189 -14.26 -28.94 -6.69
N SER A 190 -14.67 -28.98 -5.41
CA SER A 190 -16.04 -29.21 -4.97
C SER A 190 -16.70 -28.00 -4.29
N ARG A 191 -16.11 -26.80 -4.36
CA ARG A 191 -16.62 -25.61 -3.65
C ARG A 191 -16.92 -24.41 -4.56
N ALA A 192 -18.01 -23.71 -4.28
CA ALA A 192 -18.43 -22.45 -4.90
C ALA A 192 -17.73 -21.22 -4.27
N CYS A 193 -16.44 -21.35 -3.99
CA CYS A 193 -15.59 -20.29 -3.46
C CYS A 193 -14.13 -20.59 -3.82
N PHE A 194 -13.26 -19.59 -3.75
CA PHE A 194 -11.82 -19.82 -3.84
C PHE A 194 -11.10 -19.22 -2.63
N GLU A 195 -9.90 -19.74 -2.38
CA GLU A 195 -9.08 -19.39 -1.23
C GLU A 195 -7.88 -18.55 -1.67
N THR A 196 -7.49 -17.59 -0.83
CA THR A 196 -6.17 -16.96 -0.91
C THR A 196 -5.41 -17.19 0.38
N THR A 197 -4.41 -18.07 0.35
CA THR A 197 -3.52 -18.34 1.49
C THR A 197 -2.25 -17.54 1.34
N VAL A 198 -2.05 -16.58 2.25
CA VAL A 198 -0.88 -15.72 2.29
C VAL A 198 0.18 -16.33 3.18
N SER A 199 1.43 -16.35 2.71
CA SER A 199 2.63 -16.60 3.50
C SER A 199 3.54 -15.39 3.38
N TRP A 200 3.87 -14.74 4.49
CA TRP A 200 4.72 -13.54 4.52
C TRP A 200 5.83 -13.73 5.56
N ALA A 201 7.07 -13.51 5.16
CA ALA A 201 8.24 -13.71 6.01
C ALA A 201 9.17 -12.49 6.02
N ASN A 202 9.58 -12.09 7.22
CA ASN A 202 10.71 -11.20 7.42
C ASN A 202 11.99 -12.03 7.49
N ASN A 203 12.60 -12.26 6.33
CA ASN A 203 13.87 -12.98 6.24
C ASN A 203 15.09 -12.11 6.63
N GLY A 204 14.86 -10.86 7.02
CA GLY A 204 15.90 -9.89 7.38
C GLY A 204 16.30 -9.94 8.86
N ASN A 205 17.16 -8.99 9.22
CA ASN A 205 17.73 -8.87 10.57
C ASN A 205 17.07 -7.77 11.41
N PHE A 206 16.12 -7.03 10.86
CA PHE A 206 15.59 -5.82 11.52
C PHE A 206 14.07 -5.87 11.62
N PHE A 207 13.51 -5.09 12.54
CA PHE A 207 12.06 -4.90 12.61
C PHE A 207 11.61 -4.12 11.38
N GLU A 208 10.69 -4.70 10.62
CA GLU A 208 10.10 -4.07 9.43
C GLU A 208 8.63 -3.71 9.69
N ASN A 209 7.97 -3.05 8.74
CA ASN A 209 6.55 -2.74 8.86
C ASN A 209 5.69 -3.92 8.39
N GLN A 210 4.74 -4.33 9.24
CA GLN A 210 3.79 -5.42 9.00
C GLN A 210 2.47 -4.96 8.36
N TYR A 211 2.45 -3.80 7.69
CA TYR A 211 1.28 -3.36 6.94
C TYR A 211 0.86 -4.42 5.92
N HIS A 212 -0.40 -4.84 5.99
CA HIS A 212 -0.99 -5.77 5.03
C HIS A 212 -2.50 -5.55 4.89
N TYR A 213 -2.95 -5.37 3.65
CA TYR A 213 -4.35 -5.41 3.24
C TYR A 213 -4.47 -6.11 1.88
N ILE A 214 -5.46 -6.99 1.73
CA ILE A 214 -5.91 -7.53 0.44
C ILE A 214 -7.11 -6.70 -0.01
N THR A 215 -7.06 -6.15 -1.21
CA THR A 215 -8.07 -5.24 -1.74
C THR A 215 -8.92 -5.96 -2.78
N GLY A 216 -10.11 -6.43 -2.40
CA GLY A 216 -11.10 -6.95 -3.34
C GLY A 216 -12.00 -5.84 -3.87
N ALA A 217 -12.44 -5.94 -5.12
CA ALA A 217 -13.33 -4.96 -5.75
C ALA A 217 -14.65 -5.57 -6.21
N ALA A 218 -15.74 -4.81 -6.08
CA ALA A 218 -17.08 -5.17 -6.56
C ALA A 218 -17.76 -3.97 -7.22
N VAL A 219 -18.69 -4.23 -8.15
CA VAL A 219 -19.45 -3.16 -8.81
C VAL A 219 -20.36 -2.45 -7.81
N VAL A 220 -20.49 -1.12 -7.88
CA VAL A 220 -21.51 -0.41 -7.10
C VAL A 220 -22.76 -0.15 -7.94
N LYS A 221 -23.93 -0.33 -7.33
CA LYS A 221 -25.25 -0.11 -7.91
C LYS A 221 -26.17 0.50 -6.85
N ASN A 222 -27.20 1.24 -7.26
CA ASN A 222 -28.12 1.91 -6.32
C ASN A 222 -28.81 0.97 -5.32
N ASP A 223 -28.94 -0.31 -5.65
CA ASP A 223 -29.55 -1.36 -4.82
C ASP A 223 -28.53 -2.17 -4.01
N LEU A 224 -27.27 -1.72 -3.96
CA LEU A 224 -26.23 -2.38 -3.17
C LEU A 224 -26.36 -2.03 -1.69
N HIS A 225 -26.49 -3.09 -0.88
CA HIS A 225 -26.46 -3.06 0.57
C HIS A 225 -25.15 -3.66 1.09
N PHE A 226 -24.38 -2.89 1.85
CA PHE A 226 -23.14 -3.29 2.50
C PHE A 226 -23.42 -4.07 3.78
N LEU A 227 -23.03 -5.34 3.81
CA LEU A 227 -23.17 -6.23 4.96
C LEU A 227 -21.87 -6.23 5.76
N TYR A 228 -21.60 -5.12 6.45
CA TYR A 228 -20.43 -4.94 7.32
C TYR A 228 -20.84 -5.06 8.80
N PRO A 229 -20.39 -6.11 9.52
CA PRO A 229 -20.89 -6.42 10.86
C PRO A 229 -20.37 -5.51 11.99
N GLY A 230 -19.67 -4.42 11.70
CA GLY A 230 -19.13 -3.49 12.70
C GLY A 230 -20.22 -2.69 13.43
N LYS A 231 -19.89 -2.15 14.60
CA LYS A 231 -20.74 -1.16 15.31
C LYS A 231 -20.18 0.26 15.24
N GLN A 232 -18.90 0.37 14.90
CA GLN A 232 -18.16 1.61 14.79
C GLN A 232 -17.23 1.51 13.58
N VAL A 233 -16.74 2.65 13.11
CA VAL A 233 -15.73 2.74 12.06
C VAL A 233 -14.56 3.61 12.47
N LEU A 234 -13.37 3.26 11.98
CA LEU A 234 -12.14 4.04 12.10
C LEU A 234 -11.77 4.68 10.76
N GLU A 235 -11.40 5.95 10.80
CA GLU A 235 -10.70 6.61 9.70
C GLU A 235 -9.22 6.19 9.67
N HIS A 236 -8.51 6.53 8.59
CA HIS A 236 -7.05 6.31 8.48
C HIS A 236 -6.27 6.88 9.67
N GLY A 237 -6.73 8.03 10.19
CA GLY A 237 -6.08 8.67 11.31
C GLY A 237 -6.40 8.10 12.69
N GLY A 238 -7.31 7.12 12.76
CA GLY A 238 -7.78 6.50 13.99
C GLY A 238 -8.91 7.26 14.70
N VAL A 239 -9.55 8.23 14.02
CA VAL A 239 -10.79 8.85 14.50
C VAL A 239 -11.89 7.80 14.49
N LEU A 240 -12.61 7.67 15.61
CA LEU A 240 -13.65 6.67 15.83
C LEU A 240 -15.03 7.31 15.68
N ASN A 241 -15.91 6.61 14.96
CA ASN A 241 -17.24 7.06 14.57
C ASN A 241 -18.24 5.90 14.69
N ASP A 242 -19.54 6.17 14.82
CA ASP A 242 -20.58 5.12 14.91
C ASP A 242 -20.90 4.52 13.52
N TRP A 243 -21.24 3.24 13.43
CA TRP A 243 -21.58 2.59 12.16
C TRP A 243 -22.97 1.93 12.24
N PRO A 244 -23.86 2.09 11.24
CA PRO A 244 -23.66 2.79 9.96
C PRO A 244 -24.01 4.30 9.97
N HIS A 245 -24.15 4.92 11.15
CA HIS A 245 -24.66 6.29 11.30
C HIS A 245 -23.62 7.25 11.91
N TYR A 246 -22.59 7.65 11.15
CA TYR A 246 -21.63 8.68 11.60
C TYR A 246 -21.71 10.02 10.89
N MET A 247 -22.52 10.12 9.83
CA MET A 247 -22.72 11.36 9.07
C MET A 247 -24.17 11.82 9.18
N GLY A 248 -24.63 11.93 10.43
CA GLY A 248 -26.02 12.21 10.77
C GLY A 248 -26.88 10.93 10.84
N PRO A 249 -28.22 11.05 10.69
CA PRO A 249 -29.14 9.93 10.86
C PRO A 249 -29.20 9.00 9.65
N THR A 250 -28.52 9.33 8.55
CA THR A 250 -28.52 8.55 7.31
C THR A 250 -27.86 7.19 7.52
N ASP A 251 -28.47 6.13 7.00
CA ASP A 251 -27.91 4.78 7.04
C ASP A 251 -26.89 4.59 5.91
N LEU A 252 -25.60 4.57 6.24
CA LEU A 252 -24.53 4.43 5.27
C LEU A 252 -24.25 2.97 4.86
N SER A 253 -25.07 2.02 5.32
CA SER A 253 -25.03 0.65 4.80
C SER A 253 -25.57 0.53 3.38
N TYR A 254 -26.21 1.56 2.82
CA TYR A 254 -26.71 1.55 1.44
C TYR A 254 -25.94 2.51 0.55
N TYR A 255 -25.47 2.03 -0.61
CA TYR A 255 -24.72 2.85 -1.57
C TYR A 255 -25.47 4.11 -2.02
N ARG A 256 -26.78 4.01 -2.27
CA ARG A 256 -27.66 5.14 -2.66
C ARG A 256 -27.66 6.32 -1.66
N ASN A 257 -27.16 6.11 -0.44
CA ASN A 257 -27.08 7.13 0.59
C ASN A 257 -25.70 7.84 0.64
N ASP A 258 -24.73 7.41 -0.17
CA ASP A 258 -23.41 8.05 -0.32
C ASP A 258 -23.48 9.31 -1.17
N THR A 259 -24.07 10.37 -0.60
CA THR A 259 -24.33 11.66 -1.27
C THR A 259 -23.56 12.82 -0.63
N PHE A 260 -22.35 12.56 -0.15
CA PHE A 260 -21.49 13.56 0.51
C PHE A 260 -20.01 13.29 0.21
N GLY A 261 -19.15 14.27 0.48
CA GLY A 261 -17.70 14.14 0.31
C GLY A 261 -17.28 13.76 -1.12
N SER A 262 -16.02 13.37 -1.26
CA SER A 262 -15.43 12.87 -2.52
C SER A 262 -15.28 11.34 -2.55
N HIS A 263 -15.29 10.68 -1.39
CA HIS A 263 -15.17 9.24 -1.21
C HIS A 263 -15.55 8.84 0.23
N ILE A 264 -15.89 7.56 0.41
CA ILE A 264 -15.93 6.89 1.71
C ILE A 264 -14.62 6.11 1.88
N SER A 265 -14.00 6.20 3.06
CA SER A 265 -12.85 5.36 3.44
C SER A 265 -12.88 5.07 4.94
N VAL A 266 -13.47 3.93 5.31
CA VAL A 266 -13.75 3.58 6.71
C VAL A 266 -13.42 2.13 7.03
N HIS A 267 -13.02 1.87 8.27
CA HIS A 267 -12.64 0.54 8.74
C HIS A 267 -13.60 0.08 9.83
N ALA A 268 -14.45 -0.91 9.53
CA ALA A 268 -15.45 -1.42 10.45
C ALA A 268 -14.80 -2.16 11.63
N VAL A 269 -15.23 -1.81 12.84
CA VAL A 269 -14.73 -2.33 14.11
C VAL A 269 -15.85 -2.49 15.14
N GLY A 270 -15.50 -3.01 16.30
CA GLY A 270 -16.42 -3.15 17.45
C GLY A 270 -17.07 -4.53 17.55
N THR A 271 -16.86 -5.42 16.57
CA THR A 271 -17.31 -6.82 16.60
C THR A 271 -16.21 -7.78 16.16
N ASP A 272 -16.34 -9.06 16.53
CA ASP A 272 -15.44 -10.17 16.19
C ASP A 272 -15.92 -10.99 14.98
N GLN A 273 -16.90 -10.47 14.25
CA GLN A 273 -17.44 -11.15 13.08
C GLN A 273 -16.39 -11.27 11.96
N GLU A 274 -16.43 -12.39 11.24
CA GLU A 274 -15.34 -12.85 10.37
C GLU A 274 -15.57 -12.57 8.88
N TYR A 275 -16.62 -11.82 8.54
CA TYR A 275 -17.00 -11.56 7.15
C TYR A 275 -17.12 -10.07 6.83
N MET A 276 -17.08 -9.78 5.54
CA MET A 276 -17.58 -8.55 4.92
C MET A 276 -18.22 -8.93 3.58
N ALA A 277 -19.35 -8.31 3.24
CA ALA A 277 -20.09 -8.66 2.04
C ALA A 277 -20.89 -7.49 1.49
N GLY A 278 -21.38 -7.65 0.27
CA GLY A 278 -22.40 -6.79 -0.33
C GLY A 278 -23.48 -7.61 -1.01
N TYR A 279 -24.71 -7.08 -1.01
CA TYR A 279 -25.87 -7.73 -1.58
C TYR A 279 -26.64 -6.78 -2.50
N TYR A 280 -26.92 -7.22 -3.73
CA TYR A 280 -27.70 -6.49 -4.73
C TYR A 280 -29.16 -6.92 -4.64
N GLU A 281 -30.00 -6.04 -4.09
CA GLU A 281 -31.39 -6.36 -3.73
C GLU A 281 -32.24 -6.78 -4.93
N ASN A 282 -32.07 -6.13 -6.08
CA ASN A 282 -32.86 -6.41 -7.29
C ASN A 282 -32.44 -7.71 -7.98
N GLU A 283 -31.25 -8.20 -7.67
CA GLU A 283 -30.56 -9.23 -8.42
C GLU A 283 -30.45 -10.56 -7.68
N ASN A 284 -30.86 -10.60 -6.41
CA ASN A 284 -30.73 -11.75 -5.50
C ASN A 284 -29.32 -12.36 -5.55
N PHE A 285 -28.31 -11.49 -5.49
CA PHE A 285 -26.92 -11.86 -5.68
C PHE A 285 -26.05 -11.05 -4.72
N GLY A 286 -25.00 -11.66 -4.19
CA GLY A 286 -24.04 -10.99 -3.34
C GLY A 286 -22.64 -11.54 -3.55
N PHE A 287 -21.68 -10.78 -3.02
CA PHE A 287 -20.27 -11.12 -2.96
C PHE A 287 -19.79 -10.99 -1.52
N GLY A 288 -18.81 -11.79 -1.13
CA GLY A 288 -18.28 -11.72 0.21
C GLY A 288 -16.86 -12.23 0.35
N HIS A 289 -16.30 -11.85 1.48
CA HIS A 289 -15.02 -12.30 2.00
C HIS A 289 -15.21 -12.87 3.40
N TRP A 290 -14.46 -13.92 3.72
CA TRP A 290 -14.33 -14.45 5.07
C TRP A 290 -12.86 -14.71 5.42
N ALA A 291 -12.47 -14.38 6.64
CA ALA A 291 -11.20 -14.80 7.23
C ALA A 291 -11.31 -14.80 8.77
N PRO A 292 -10.57 -15.68 9.47
CA PRO A 292 -10.62 -15.73 10.93
C PRO A 292 -10.28 -14.36 11.55
N TYR A 293 -11.10 -13.89 12.51
CA TYR A 293 -10.94 -12.54 13.06
C TYR A 293 -9.57 -12.32 13.69
N HIS A 294 -9.05 -13.35 14.37
CA HIS A 294 -7.72 -13.29 15.01
C HIS A 294 -6.56 -13.19 14.01
N ALA A 295 -6.76 -13.62 12.77
CA ALA A 295 -5.75 -13.54 11.71
C ALA A 295 -5.89 -12.24 10.89
N VAL A 296 -7.12 -11.83 10.59
CA VAL A 296 -7.44 -10.71 9.69
C VAL A 296 -8.58 -9.86 10.29
N PRO A 297 -8.30 -9.05 11.33
CA PRO A 297 -9.33 -8.29 12.02
C PRO A 297 -9.82 -7.07 11.22
N GLY A 298 -8.99 -6.50 10.34
CA GLY A 298 -9.28 -5.28 9.59
C GLY A 298 -10.28 -5.50 8.46
N LYS A 299 -11.30 -4.65 8.39
CA LYS A 299 -12.36 -4.67 7.36
C LYS A 299 -12.59 -3.25 6.86
N LYS A 300 -12.08 -2.91 5.68
CA LYS A 300 -12.22 -1.58 5.09
C LYS A 300 -13.32 -1.57 4.03
N LEU A 301 -14.10 -0.52 4.02
CA LEU A 301 -14.96 -0.12 2.92
C LEU A 301 -14.39 1.17 2.31
N TRP A 302 -14.09 1.13 1.02
CA TRP A 302 -13.70 2.31 0.26
C TRP A 302 -14.48 2.40 -1.05
N LEU A 303 -14.91 3.59 -1.43
CA LEU A 303 -15.56 3.87 -2.71
C LEU A 303 -15.55 5.38 -3.00
N TRP A 304 -15.52 5.73 -4.27
CA TRP A 304 -15.75 7.10 -4.72
C TRP A 304 -17.16 7.58 -4.37
N SER A 305 -17.33 8.87 -4.12
CA SER A 305 -18.67 9.44 -3.92
C SER A 305 -19.46 9.48 -5.23
N THR A 306 -20.77 9.67 -5.14
CA THR A 306 -21.64 9.81 -6.32
C THR A 306 -21.65 11.23 -6.93
N ALA A 307 -20.91 12.18 -6.35
CA ALA A 307 -20.63 13.47 -7.01
C ALA A 307 -19.62 13.30 -8.14
N ARG A 308 -19.51 14.30 -9.03
CA ARG A 308 -18.69 14.17 -10.23
C ARG A 308 -17.18 14.12 -9.91
N ASP A 309 -16.75 14.68 -8.79
CA ASP A 309 -15.38 14.56 -8.29
C ASP A 309 -14.98 13.11 -7.96
N GLY A 310 -15.91 12.28 -7.49
CA GLY A 310 -15.76 10.82 -7.38
C GLY A 310 -16.04 10.11 -8.71
N GLY A 311 -17.15 10.44 -9.36
CA GLY A 311 -17.62 9.79 -10.59
C GLY A 311 -16.70 9.92 -11.80
N ILE A 312 -15.82 10.94 -11.86
CA ILE A 312 -14.80 11.05 -12.92
C ILE A 312 -13.85 9.85 -12.96
N TRP A 313 -13.66 9.15 -11.84
CA TRP A 313 -12.79 7.99 -11.76
C TRP A 313 -13.33 6.77 -12.52
N GLU A 314 -14.63 6.70 -12.77
CA GLU A 314 -15.19 5.70 -13.69
C GLU A 314 -14.61 5.86 -15.09
N ASP A 315 -14.55 7.09 -15.61
CA ASP A 315 -14.01 7.39 -16.94
C ASP A 315 -12.49 7.23 -16.99
N LEU A 316 -11.82 7.59 -15.90
CA LEU A 316 -10.37 7.49 -15.81
C LEU A 316 -9.90 6.05 -15.72
N LEU A 317 -10.67 5.14 -15.11
CA LEU A 317 -10.24 3.77 -14.82
C LEU A 317 -10.94 2.70 -15.68
N THR A 318 -11.99 3.05 -16.40
CA THR A 318 -12.80 2.08 -17.16
C THR A 318 -13.22 2.66 -18.52
N ASP A 319 -13.79 1.81 -19.37
CA ASP A 319 -14.47 2.20 -20.61
C ASP A 319 -15.97 1.86 -20.53
N GLY A 320 -16.60 2.16 -19.38
CA GLY A 320 -18.05 1.97 -19.17
C GLY A 320 -18.43 0.72 -18.36
N HIS A 321 -17.55 0.23 -17.50
CA HIS A 321 -17.83 -0.90 -16.59
C HIS A 321 -18.58 -0.50 -15.31
N GLY A 322 -18.92 0.78 -15.17
CA GLY A 322 -19.51 1.32 -13.97
C GLY A 322 -18.47 1.54 -12.86
N GLN A 323 -18.88 2.33 -11.88
CA GLN A 323 -18.11 2.54 -10.66
C GLN A 323 -17.97 1.24 -9.84
N TYR A 324 -16.95 1.21 -8.98
CA TYR A 324 -16.65 0.08 -8.10
C TYR A 324 -16.48 0.56 -6.64
N LEU A 325 -16.54 -0.40 -5.73
CA LEU A 325 -16.05 -0.26 -4.35
C LEU A 325 -14.87 -1.20 -4.14
N GLU A 326 -14.12 -0.93 -3.08
CA GLU A 326 -13.10 -1.79 -2.52
C GLU A 326 -13.53 -2.28 -1.12
N TYR A 327 -13.55 -3.60 -0.97
CA TYR A 327 -13.79 -4.29 0.30
C TYR A 327 -12.50 -5.00 0.71
N GLN A 328 -11.76 -4.34 1.60
CA GLN A 328 -10.37 -4.72 1.90
C GLN A 328 -10.24 -5.42 3.25
N ALA A 329 -9.46 -6.50 3.31
CA ALA A 329 -9.21 -7.29 4.52
C ALA A 329 -7.76 -7.11 4.96
N GLY A 330 -7.49 -6.86 6.24
CA GLY A 330 -6.12 -6.60 6.70
C GLY A 330 -5.76 -7.13 8.08
N ARG A 331 -4.46 -7.22 8.37
CA ARG A 331 -3.93 -7.67 9.67
C ARG A 331 -3.99 -6.60 10.76
N SER A 332 -4.00 -5.32 10.39
CA SER A 332 -4.23 -4.19 11.30
C SER A 332 -5.70 -3.77 11.30
N LEU A 333 -6.17 -3.19 12.41
CA LEU A 333 -7.56 -2.71 12.54
C LEU A 333 -7.92 -1.60 11.53
N ASN A 334 -6.94 -0.81 11.12
CA ASN A 334 -7.07 0.16 10.04
C ASN A 334 -5.77 0.26 9.22
N GLN A 335 -5.84 0.97 8.09
CA GLN A 335 -4.68 1.45 7.36
C GLN A 335 -4.15 2.72 8.02
N TYR A 336 -3.52 2.58 9.20
CA TYR A 336 -3.09 3.69 10.03
C TYR A 336 -2.12 4.60 9.28
N SER A 337 -2.46 5.89 9.23
CA SER A 337 -1.58 6.95 8.71
C SER A 337 -1.12 7.83 9.86
N TYR A 338 0.18 7.82 10.13
CA TYR A 338 0.79 8.66 11.16
C TYR A 338 0.39 10.14 11.02
N ASN A 339 -0.18 10.71 12.08
CA ASN A 339 -0.72 12.07 12.09
C ASN A 339 -0.71 12.75 13.48
N ALA A 340 -1.37 13.90 13.58
CA ALA A 340 -1.47 14.72 14.80
C ALA A 340 -2.53 14.27 15.82
N PHE A 341 -3.52 13.45 15.45
CA PHE A 341 -4.58 12.93 16.33
C PHE A 341 -4.01 11.96 17.40
N LYS A 342 -2.85 11.35 17.15
CA LYS A 342 -2.12 10.47 18.10
C LYS A 342 -3.01 9.37 18.69
N SER A 343 -3.68 8.64 17.80
CA SER A 343 -4.48 7.45 18.11
C SER A 343 -3.67 6.39 18.90
N PRO A 344 -4.33 5.50 19.67
CA PRO A 344 -3.68 4.29 20.17
C PRO A 344 -3.31 3.29 19.06
N LEU A 345 -3.80 3.47 17.84
CA LEU A 345 -3.38 2.71 16.66
C LEU A 345 -1.99 3.18 16.23
N ARG A 346 -1.15 2.23 15.81
CA ARG A 346 0.29 2.40 15.61
C ARG A 346 0.77 1.55 14.44
N GLU A 347 1.92 1.89 13.89
CA GLU A 347 2.60 1.05 12.91
C GLU A 347 2.88 -0.34 13.50
N LEU A 348 2.55 -1.41 12.77
CA LEU A 348 2.74 -2.77 13.26
C LEU A 348 4.18 -3.25 12.97
N PRO A 349 4.97 -3.61 13.99
CA PRO A 349 6.31 -4.15 13.75
C PRO A 349 6.25 -5.61 13.27
N PHE A 350 7.14 -5.98 12.36
CA PHE A 350 7.36 -7.32 11.86
C PHE A 350 8.75 -7.81 12.30
N SER A 351 8.81 -8.79 13.20
CA SER A 351 10.07 -9.14 13.89
C SER A 351 11.06 -9.86 12.96
N PRO A 352 12.39 -9.77 13.21
CA PRO A 352 13.39 -10.52 12.46
C PRO A 352 13.14 -12.03 12.50
N GLY A 353 13.13 -12.68 11.33
CA GLY A 353 12.87 -14.12 11.20
C GLY A 353 11.41 -14.53 11.36
N GLU A 354 10.49 -13.59 11.66
CA GLU A 354 9.07 -13.90 11.84
C GLU A 354 8.41 -14.29 10.51
N ARG A 355 7.54 -15.31 10.56
CA ARG A 355 6.71 -15.77 9.45
C ARG A 355 5.26 -15.80 9.88
N ASN A 356 4.39 -15.28 9.02
CA ASN A 356 2.95 -15.31 9.21
C ASN A 356 2.28 -16.04 8.03
N ARG A 357 1.28 -16.86 8.35
CA ARG A 357 0.44 -17.55 7.36
C ARG A 357 -1.03 -17.48 7.75
N TRP A 358 -1.90 -17.14 6.80
CA TRP A 358 -3.35 -17.08 7.00
C TRP A 358 -4.11 -17.31 5.71
N THR A 359 -5.39 -17.67 5.82
CA THR A 359 -6.26 -17.97 4.67
C THR A 359 -7.46 -17.06 4.66
N ASN A 360 -7.88 -16.66 3.46
CA ASN A 360 -9.09 -15.90 3.18
C ASN A 360 -9.93 -16.70 2.19
N ILE A 361 -11.24 -16.47 2.18
CA ILE A 361 -12.17 -17.06 1.22
C ILE A 361 -12.95 -15.95 0.53
N TRP A 362 -13.14 -16.10 -0.77
CA TRP A 362 -13.93 -15.19 -1.61
C TRP A 362 -15.06 -15.97 -2.28
N PHE A 363 -16.28 -15.46 -2.18
CA PHE A 363 -17.47 -16.23 -2.59
C PHE A 363 -18.59 -15.35 -3.14
N PRO A 364 -19.34 -15.84 -4.13
CA PRO A 364 -20.68 -15.37 -4.43
C PRO A 364 -21.70 -15.98 -3.47
N PHE A 365 -22.86 -15.35 -3.31
CA PHE A 365 -24.01 -15.97 -2.64
C PHE A 365 -25.34 -15.47 -3.22
N THR A 366 -26.40 -16.26 -3.02
CA THR A 366 -27.78 -15.92 -3.39
C THR A 366 -28.73 -16.28 -2.25
N ASP A 367 -29.96 -15.74 -2.29
CA ASP A 367 -31.06 -16.10 -1.39
C ASP A 367 -30.89 -15.70 0.09
N LEU A 368 -29.77 -15.04 0.44
CA LEU A 368 -29.50 -14.47 1.75
C LEU A 368 -29.47 -12.94 1.64
N GLN A 369 -30.48 -12.26 2.20
CA GLN A 369 -30.54 -10.78 2.17
C GLN A 369 -29.66 -10.14 3.26
N ASN A 370 -29.28 -10.94 4.24
CA ASN A 370 -28.43 -10.55 5.34
C ASN A 370 -27.51 -11.71 5.71
N ILE A 371 -26.50 -11.45 6.55
CA ILE A 371 -25.62 -12.48 7.10
C ILE A 371 -25.62 -12.29 8.62
N THR A 372 -25.90 -13.37 9.34
CA THR A 372 -25.90 -13.40 10.81
C THR A 372 -24.73 -14.22 11.37
N SER A 373 -24.17 -15.11 10.56
CA SER A 373 -22.98 -15.91 10.86
C SER A 373 -22.31 -16.34 9.55
N ALA A 374 -20.99 -16.43 9.55
CA ALA A 374 -20.20 -16.89 8.42
C ALA A 374 -19.02 -17.73 8.92
N SER A 375 -18.63 -18.72 8.14
CA SER A 375 -17.53 -19.61 8.44
C SER A 375 -16.73 -19.97 7.19
N PHE A 376 -15.71 -20.80 7.35
CA PHE A 376 -14.98 -21.38 6.22
C PHE A 376 -15.87 -22.18 5.26
N TYR A 377 -16.99 -22.74 5.76
CA TYR A 377 -17.83 -23.69 5.02
C TYR A 377 -19.12 -23.09 4.48
N GLY A 378 -19.61 -21.97 5.02
CA GLY A 378 -20.86 -21.38 4.57
C GLY A 378 -21.30 -20.11 5.30
N LEU A 379 -22.55 -19.74 5.06
CA LEU A 379 -23.23 -18.54 5.57
C LEU A 379 -24.58 -18.91 6.18
N MET A 380 -25.00 -18.16 7.19
CA MET A 380 -26.31 -18.28 7.82
C MET A 380 -26.99 -16.93 7.97
N ASP A 381 -28.29 -16.87 7.64
CA ASP A 381 -29.20 -15.75 7.89
C ASP A 381 -30.34 -16.25 8.79
N VAL A 382 -30.41 -15.72 10.01
CA VAL A 382 -31.49 -16.02 10.97
C VAL A 382 -32.42 -14.83 11.07
N VAL A 383 -33.67 -15.03 10.70
CA VAL A 383 -34.71 -14.00 10.74
C VAL A 383 -35.81 -14.43 11.69
N ARG A 384 -36.00 -13.68 12.77
CA ARG A 384 -37.11 -13.89 13.70
C ARG A 384 -38.30 -12.99 13.36
N LYS A 385 -39.49 -13.58 13.26
CA LYS A 385 -40.77 -12.87 13.09
C LYS A 385 -41.80 -13.50 14.03
N GLU A 386 -42.14 -12.77 15.08
CA GLU A 386 -43.06 -13.24 16.13
C GLU A 386 -42.63 -14.61 16.70
N ASP A 387 -43.50 -15.61 16.65
CA ASP A 387 -43.24 -16.98 17.12
C ASP A 387 -42.57 -17.86 16.06
N THR A 388 -42.07 -17.29 14.96
CA THR A 388 -41.38 -18.04 13.89
C THR A 388 -39.93 -17.59 13.76
N VAL A 389 -39.03 -18.57 13.67
CA VAL A 389 -37.61 -18.37 13.36
C VAL A 389 -37.35 -18.99 11.99
N GLU A 390 -36.96 -18.17 11.02
CA GLU A 390 -36.51 -18.63 9.71
C GLU A 390 -34.99 -18.70 9.72
N VAL A 391 -34.44 -19.89 9.47
CA VAL A 391 -33.00 -20.14 9.34
C VAL A 391 -32.72 -20.44 7.87
N LYS A 392 -31.90 -19.59 7.24
CA LYS A 392 -31.40 -19.82 5.89
C LYS A 392 -29.92 -20.13 5.93
N VAL A 393 -29.50 -21.16 5.21
CA VAL A 393 -28.11 -21.64 5.20
C VAL A 393 -27.65 -21.82 3.77
N LEU A 394 -26.49 -21.27 3.44
CA LEU A 394 -25.79 -21.50 2.17
C LEU A 394 -24.42 -22.11 2.47
N THR A 395 -24.07 -23.20 1.78
CA THR A 395 -22.75 -23.84 1.90
C THR A 395 -21.94 -23.60 0.64
N PHE A 396 -20.62 -23.58 0.79
CA PHE A 396 -19.73 -23.52 -0.35
C PHE A 396 -19.51 -24.91 -0.97
N GLY A 397 -19.52 -25.97 -0.16
CA GLY A 397 -19.44 -27.38 -0.58
C GLY A 397 -20.75 -28.13 -0.36
N LYS A 398 -20.82 -29.38 -0.86
CA LYS A 398 -21.91 -30.30 -0.49
C LYS A 398 -21.67 -30.78 0.93
N GLU A 399 -22.66 -30.61 1.79
CA GLU A 399 -22.54 -30.90 3.22
C GLU A 399 -23.84 -31.49 3.77
N THR A 400 -23.72 -32.24 4.86
CA THR A 400 -24.86 -32.61 5.71
C THR A 400 -24.61 -32.02 7.09
N ALA A 401 -25.56 -31.22 7.58
CA ALA A 401 -25.41 -30.51 8.84
C ALA A 401 -26.67 -30.63 9.70
N ASN A 402 -26.49 -30.51 11.01
CA ASN A 402 -27.59 -30.49 11.96
C ASN A 402 -27.88 -29.05 12.38
N ILE A 403 -29.10 -28.58 12.16
CA ILE A 403 -29.59 -27.36 12.79
C ILE A 403 -30.03 -27.70 14.21
N SER A 404 -29.46 -27.04 15.21
CA SER A 404 -30.04 -26.97 16.57
C SER A 404 -30.55 -25.57 16.86
N ILE A 405 -31.74 -25.48 17.46
CA ILE A 405 -32.27 -24.26 18.05
C ILE A 405 -32.45 -24.51 19.53
N GLU A 406 -31.73 -23.75 20.33
CA GLU A 406 -31.64 -23.91 21.78
C GLU A 406 -32.10 -22.63 22.45
N SER A 407 -32.76 -22.73 23.60
CA SER A 407 -32.91 -21.58 24.50
C SER A 407 -31.52 -21.20 25.03
N ILE A 408 -31.34 -19.94 25.44
CA ILE A 408 -30.08 -19.53 26.07
C ILE A 408 -29.76 -20.31 27.37
N ASP A 409 -30.77 -20.88 28.01
CA ASP A 409 -30.61 -21.72 29.20
C ASP A 409 -30.18 -23.16 28.87
N GLY A 410 -30.01 -23.49 27.58
CA GLY A 410 -29.51 -24.78 27.09
C GLY A 410 -30.60 -25.81 26.78
N GLU A 411 -31.88 -25.45 26.76
CA GLU A 411 -32.96 -26.34 26.35
C GLU A 411 -33.01 -26.44 24.82
N VAL A 412 -32.86 -27.64 24.26
CA VAL A 412 -33.00 -27.88 22.82
C VAL A 412 -34.48 -27.80 22.44
N LEU A 413 -34.86 -26.77 21.68
CA LEU A 413 -36.23 -26.54 21.23
C LEU A 413 -36.52 -27.26 19.92
N HIS A 414 -35.55 -27.28 19.00
CA HIS A 414 -35.64 -27.99 17.73
C HIS A 414 -34.29 -28.60 17.34
N ARG A 415 -34.34 -29.70 16.61
CA ARG A 415 -33.20 -30.32 15.94
C ARG A 415 -33.64 -30.90 14.60
N ASP A 416 -32.92 -30.57 13.54
CA ASP A 416 -33.22 -31.03 12.17
C ASP A 416 -31.92 -31.32 11.42
N THR A 417 -31.90 -32.39 10.62
CA THR A 417 -30.76 -32.74 9.76
C THR A 417 -31.07 -32.31 8.35
N ILE A 418 -30.15 -31.55 7.74
CA ILE A 418 -30.34 -30.97 6.42
C ILE A 418 -29.20 -31.34 5.47
N GLU A 419 -29.57 -31.63 4.23
CA GLU A 419 -28.63 -31.76 3.12
C GLU A 419 -28.49 -30.42 2.42
N LEU A 420 -27.25 -29.98 2.26
CA LEU A 420 -26.88 -28.68 1.73
C LEU A 420 -26.06 -28.88 0.46
N ASN A 421 -26.41 -28.12 -0.57
CA ASN A 421 -25.70 -28.12 -1.84
C ASN A 421 -25.17 -26.71 -2.12
N PRO A 422 -24.01 -26.59 -2.81
CA PRO A 422 -23.51 -25.30 -3.24
C PRO A 422 -24.52 -24.53 -4.10
N ALA A 423 -24.37 -23.21 -4.10
CA ALA A 423 -25.07 -22.28 -4.99
C ALA A 423 -26.58 -22.07 -4.77
N LYS A 424 -27.21 -22.63 -3.73
CA LYS A 424 -28.58 -22.24 -3.33
C LYS A 424 -28.77 -22.33 -1.83
N ALA A 425 -29.29 -21.27 -1.20
CA ALA A 425 -29.59 -21.32 0.22
C ALA A 425 -30.80 -22.22 0.49
N LEU A 426 -30.72 -23.01 1.55
CA LEU A 426 -31.83 -23.76 2.11
C LEU A 426 -32.51 -22.90 3.18
N SER A 427 -33.83 -22.70 3.08
CA SER A 427 -34.64 -22.05 4.13
C SER A 427 -35.44 -23.09 4.92
N ARG A 428 -35.45 -22.94 6.24
CA ARG A 428 -36.26 -23.71 7.20
C ARG A 428 -36.93 -22.76 8.18
N LYS A 429 -38.16 -23.08 8.57
CA LYS A 429 -38.94 -22.29 9.54
C LYS A 429 -39.29 -23.14 10.74
N TYR A 430 -39.08 -22.59 11.93
CA TYR A 430 -39.32 -23.26 13.20
C TYR A 430 -40.23 -22.41 14.07
N LEU A 431 -41.16 -23.05 14.78
CA LEU A 431 -42.04 -22.38 15.73
C LEU A 431 -41.34 -22.28 17.09
N VAL A 432 -41.05 -21.05 17.52
CA VAL A 432 -40.35 -20.74 18.77
C VAL A 432 -41.00 -19.51 19.41
N ARG A 433 -41.60 -19.69 20.59
CA ARG A 433 -42.28 -18.60 21.31
C ARG A 433 -41.39 -17.37 21.46
N ARG A 434 -41.90 -16.19 21.11
CA ARG A 434 -41.18 -14.91 21.05
C ARG A 434 -40.50 -14.48 22.35
N ASP A 435 -40.95 -14.98 23.50
CA ASP A 435 -40.42 -14.68 24.83
C ASP A 435 -39.18 -15.50 25.20
N VAL A 436 -38.85 -16.52 24.39
CA VAL A 436 -37.67 -17.36 24.57
C VAL A 436 -36.54 -16.82 23.69
N ASN A 437 -35.46 -16.35 24.31
CA ASN A 437 -34.22 -16.01 23.61
C ASN A 437 -33.50 -17.27 23.14
N ILE A 438 -33.01 -17.26 21.90
CA ILE A 438 -32.43 -18.47 21.28
C ILE A 438 -30.99 -18.35 20.81
N ILE A 439 -30.40 -19.53 20.61
CA ILE A 439 -29.14 -19.78 19.93
C ILE A 439 -29.44 -20.75 18.77
N VAL A 440 -28.94 -20.45 17.58
CA VAL A 440 -28.99 -21.33 16.41
C VAL A 440 -27.58 -21.82 16.13
N ARG A 441 -27.38 -23.13 15.97
CA ARG A 441 -26.08 -23.76 15.69
C ARG A 441 -26.16 -24.72 14.52
N LEU A 442 -25.08 -24.73 13.74
CA LEU A 442 -24.72 -25.79 12.80
C LEU A 442 -23.23 -26.09 13.01
N ASP A 443 -22.93 -26.97 13.96
CA ASP A 443 -21.56 -27.22 14.41
C ASP A 443 -20.68 -27.80 13.28
N GLU A 444 -21.26 -28.61 12.38
CA GLU A 444 -20.53 -29.16 11.23
C GLU A 444 -20.03 -28.08 10.26
N LEU A 445 -20.71 -26.94 10.21
CA LEU A 445 -20.32 -25.78 9.41
C LEU A 445 -19.60 -24.73 10.23
N GLY A 446 -19.50 -24.86 11.55
CA GLY A 446 -19.00 -23.81 12.43
C GLY A 446 -19.85 -22.54 12.42
N LEU A 447 -21.15 -22.65 12.14
CA LEU A 447 -22.07 -21.52 12.10
C LEU A 447 -22.84 -21.43 13.42
N GLN A 448 -22.85 -20.23 14.00
CA GLN A 448 -23.56 -19.96 15.25
C GLN A 448 -24.10 -18.53 15.25
N TRP A 449 -25.34 -18.38 15.71
CA TRP A 449 -25.94 -17.08 15.99
C TRP A 449 -26.68 -17.11 17.33
N SER A 450 -26.67 -16.01 18.07
CA SER A 450 -27.40 -15.85 19.32
C SER A 450 -28.08 -14.49 19.37
N GLU A 451 -29.36 -14.50 19.74
CA GLU A 451 -30.24 -13.34 19.75
C GLU A 451 -29.85 -12.28 20.79
N VAL A 452 -29.22 -12.70 21.89
CA VAL A 452 -28.79 -11.80 22.98
C VAL A 452 -27.28 -11.58 23.04
N SER A 453 -26.53 -12.14 22.08
CA SER A 453 -25.09 -11.87 22.04
C SER A 453 -24.84 -10.38 21.80
N THR A 454 -23.96 -9.80 22.61
CA THR A 454 -23.60 -8.39 22.43
C THR A 454 -22.49 -8.20 21.41
N ASN A 455 -21.80 -9.26 20.94
CA ASN A 455 -20.66 -9.29 20.00
C ASN A 455 -19.78 -8.03 20.03
N SER A 456 -19.66 -7.38 21.19
CA SER A 456 -19.12 -6.03 21.31
C SER A 456 -17.74 -6.14 21.89
N LEU A 457 -16.74 -5.85 21.08
CA LEU A 457 -15.36 -5.78 21.52
C LEU A 457 -15.15 -4.54 22.39
N LYS A 458 -14.52 -4.74 23.56
CA LYS A 458 -14.26 -3.68 24.55
C LYS A 458 -12.85 -3.08 24.43
N ARG A 459 -12.18 -3.28 23.30
CA ARG A 459 -10.81 -2.78 23.07
C ARG A 459 -10.80 -1.26 23.06
N PRO A 460 -9.86 -0.59 23.77
CA PRO A 460 -9.70 0.86 23.66
C PRO A 460 -9.25 1.25 22.24
N LEU A 461 -10.03 2.10 21.58
CA LEU A 461 -9.72 2.68 20.27
C LEU A 461 -9.48 4.20 20.34
N VAL A 462 -9.78 4.80 21.49
CA VAL A 462 -9.57 6.22 21.76
C VAL A 462 -8.58 6.36 22.92
N ARG A 463 -7.62 7.28 22.77
CA ARG A 463 -6.67 7.61 23.83
C ARG A 463 -7.31 8.61 24.79
N THR A 464 -7.41 8.23 26.07
CA THR A 464 -7.89 9.11 27.15
C THR A 464 -6.77 9.67 28.02
N ILE A 465 -5.55 9.13 27.87
CA ILE A 465 -4.36 9.58 28.60
C ILE A 465 -3.81 10.84 27.91
N PRO A 466 -3.58 11.96 28.63
CA PRO A 466 -2.98 13.17 28.07
C PRO A 466 -1.66 12.91 27.34
N VAL A 467 -1.36 13.73 26.33
CA VAL A 467 -0.08 13.70 25.60
C VAL A 467 0.85 14.73 26.21
N ASP A 468 1.96 14.31 26.80
CA ASP A 468 3.09 15.19 27.11
C ASP A 468 4.17 15.04 26.04
N VAL A 469 4.24 16.03 25.16
CA VAL A 469 5.15 16.04 23.99
C VAL A 469 6.63 16.18 24.36
N ASN A 470 6.96 16.45 25.63
CA ASN A 470 8.34 16.57 26.10
C ASN A 470 8.77 15.35 26.95
N SER A 471 7.88 14.38 27.13
CA SER A 471 8.17 13.20 27.96
C SER A 471 9.08 12.20 27.23
N LEU A 472 9.86 11.43 28.01
CA LEU A 472 10.67 10.33 27.48
C LEU A 472 9.84 9.35 26.66
N SER A 473 8.68 8.95 27.18
CA SER A 473 7.79 7.97 26.54
C SER A 473 7.20 8.48 25.23
N PHE A 474 6.94 9.79 25.11
CA PHE A 474 6.52 10.39 23.86
C PHE A 474 7.61 10.29 22.79
N HIS A 475 8.81 10.80 23.05
CA HIS A 475 9.91 10.76 22.07
C HIS A 475 10.28 9.32 21.69
N LEU A 476 10.28 8.40 22.65
CA LEU A 476 10.57 6.99 22.39
C LEU A 476 9.53 6.36 21.46
N GLN A 477 8.24 6.60 21.73
CA GLN A 477 7.14 6.12 20.90
C GLN A 477 7.18 6.76 19.51
N GLU A 478 7.41 8.06 19.42
CA GLU A 478 7.51 8.76 18.13
C GLU A 478 8.69 8.25 17.28
N GLY A 479 9.84 7.99 17.91
CA GLY A 479 10.97 7.35 17.25
C GLY A 479 10.62 5.96 16.70
N GLN A 480 9.89 5.15 17.46
CA GLN A 480 9.43 3.83 17.00
C GLN A 480 8.46 3.95 15.81
N GLU A 481 7.45 4.82 15.88
CA GLU A 481 6.51 5.06 14.76
C GLU A 481 7.25 5.46 13.48
N LEU A 482 8.20 6.41 13.61
CA LEU A 482 8.98 6.89 12.48
C LEU A 482 9.89 5.79 11.92
N LYS A 483 10.52 4.99 12.78
CA LYS A 483 11.42 3.89 12.35
C LYS A 483 10.65 2.81 11.59
N ILE A 484 9.53 2.31 12.14
CA ILE A 484 8.70 1.30 11.47
C ILE A 484 8.09 1.89 10.19
N GLY A 485 7.69 3.17 10.20
CA GLY A 485 7.27 3.91 9.00
C GLY A 485 8.38 4.26 7.99
N ARG A 486 9.60 3.70 8.13
CA ARG A 486 10.79 3.94 7.27
C ARG A 486 11.26 5.39 7.17
N LYS A 487 10.99 6.20 8.19
CA LYS A 487 11.47 7.59 8.35
C LYS A 487 12.66 7.64 9.28
N TYR A 488 13.74 6.95 8.89
CA TYR A 488 14.89 6.66 9.75
C TYR A 488 15.64 7.92 10.25
N GLU A 489 15.84 8.93 9.40
CA GLU A 489 16.50 10.20 9.79
C GLU A 489 15.73 10.88 10.95
N LEU A 490 14.41 10.97 10.85
CA LEU A 490 13.56 11.56 11.90
C LEU A 490 13.50 10.68 13.15
N ALA A 491 13.48 9.35 12.99
CA ALA A 491 13.50 8.43 14.12
C ALA A 491 14.77 8.59 14.96
N GLU A 492 15.93 8.75 14.31
CA GLU A 492 17.21 8.99 14.97
C GLU A 492 17.18 10.24 15.86
N GLU A 493 16.58 11.33 15.38
CA GLU A 493 16.42 12.56 16.16
C GLU A 493 15.59 12.33 17.42
N GLU A 494 14.48 11.60 17.31
CA GLU A 494 13.61 11.30 18.44
C GLU A 494 14.29 10.40 19.48
N PHE A 495 15.02 9.37 19.06
CA PHE A 495 15.78 8.53 20.00
C PHE A 495 16.90 9.29 20.72
N LYS A 496 17.57 10.23 20.03
CA LYS A 496 18.55 11.12 20.67
C LYS A 496 17.90 12.03 21.70
N LYS A 497 16.68 12.54 21.45
CA LYS A 497 15.90 13.30 22.44
C LYS A 497 15.55 12.43 23.65
N SER A 498 15.14 11.17 23.44
CA SER A 498 14.90 10.22 24.54
C SER A 498 16.13 10.04 25.42
N ILE A 499 17.33 9.87 24.85
CA ILE A 499 18.59 9.74 25.60
C ILE A 499 18.96 11.03 26.34
N ALA A 500 18.69 12.20 25.74
CA ALA A 500 18.95 13.48 26.39
C ALA A 500 18.06 13.68 27.63
N LEU A 501 16.85 13.11 27.62
CA LEU A 501 15.94 13.11 28.77
C LEU A 501 16.31 12.05 29.82
N ASP A 502 16.67 10.85 29.37
CA ASP A 502 17.14 9.77 30.23
C ASP A 502 18.19 8.90 29.50
N SER A 503 19.46 9.11 29.88
CA SER A 503 20.57 8.33 29.34
C SER A 503 20.54 6.83 29.69
N ALA A 504 19.70 6.42 30.65
CA ALA A 504 19.48 5.01 31.00
C ALA A 504 18.39 4.33 30.14
N CYS A 505 17.80 5.03 29.17
CA CYS A 505 16.80 4.48 28.25
C CYS A 505 17.42 3.45 27.28
N ILE A 506 17.38 2.17 27.65
CA ILE A 506 17.94 1.05 26.88
C ILE A 506 17.33 0.98 25.48
N GLU A 507 16.01 1.15 25.35
CA GLU A 507 15.30 1.05 24.08
C GLU A 507 15.80 2.08 23.05
N ALA A 508 16.09 3.32 23.47
CA ALA A 508 16.62 4.34 22.57
C ALA A 508 18.02 3.95 22.05
N TRP A 509 18.89 3.41 22.91
CA TRP A 509 20.22 2.92 22.51
C TRP A 509 20.15 1.73 21.55
N GLN A 510 19.27 0.76 21.81
CA GLN A 510 19.05 -0.38 20.91
C GLN A 510 18.59 0.07 19.51
N ASN A 511 17.65 1.01 19.46
CA ASN A 511 17.12 1.52 18.19
C ASN A 511 18.18 2.31 17.42
N LEU A 512 19.03 3.10 18.09
CA LEU A 512 20.18 3.74 17.43
C LEU A 512 21.19 2.72 16.91
N ALA A 513 21.44 1.62 17.63
CA ALA A 513 22.30 0.54 17.14
C ALA A 513 21.75 -0.11 15.86
N GLU A 514 20.43 -0.34 15.80
CA GLU A 514 19.75 -0.81 14.59
C GLU A 514 19.93 0.16 13.42
N LEU A 515 19.72 1.46 13.64
CA LEU A 515 19.85 2.49 12.59
C LEU A 515 21.28 2.55 12.04
N GLU A 516 22.30 2.40 12.88
CA GLU A 516 23.70 2.34 12.42
C GLU A 516 24.01 1.04 11.66
N LEU A 517 23.42 -0.10 12.04
CA LEU A 517 23.52 -1.34 11.25
C LEU A 517 22.87 -1.19 9.87
N ARG A 518 21.71 -0.54 9.77
CA ARG A 518 21.05 -0.23 8.49
C ARG A 518 21.91 0.67 7.59
N LYS A 519 22.71 1.58 8.18
CA LYS A 519 23.69 2.42 7.47
C LYS A 519 24.98 1.70 7.08
N PHE A 520 25.11 0.43 7.47
CA PHE A 520 26.32 -0.36 7.35
C PHE A 520 27.53 0.28 8.09
N LEU A 521 27.29 0.71 9.33
CA LEU A 521 28.28 1.31 10.24
C LEU A 521 28.41 0.46 11.52
N PRO A 522 28.97 -0.76 11.44
CA PRO A 522 28.95 -1.73 12.55
C PRO A 522 29.72 -1.25 13.79
N VAL A 523 30.78 -0.47 13.61
CA VAL A 523 31.54 0.10 14.74
C VAL A 523 30.68 1.08 15.55
N ASN A 524 29.91 1.94 14.88
CA ASN A 524 28.98 2.86 15.56
C ASN A 524 27.83 2.09 16.21
N ALA A 525 27.31 1.07 15.53
CA ALA A 525 26.29 0.20 16.09
C ALA A 525 26.75 -0.47 17.39
N LEU A 526 27.99 -0.98 17.43
CA LEU A 526 28.59 -1.53 18.66
C LEU A 526 28.70 -0.50 19.77
N GLN A 527 29.04 0.76 19.45
CA GLN A 527 29.08 1.80 20.47
C GLN A 527 27.72 1.99 21.14
N TYR A 528 26.64 2.06 20.35
CA TYR A 528 25.28 2.20 20.90
C TYR A 528 24.78 0.92 21.59
N ALA A 529 25.00 -0.26 21.01
CA ALA A 529 24.62 -1.52 21.63
C ALA A 529 25.34 -1.71 22.98
N ASN A 530 26.63 -1.38 23.06
CA ASN A 530 27.38 -1.46 24.32
C ASN A 530 26.89 -0.47 25.38
N LYS A 531 26.33 0.68 25.00
CA LYS A 531 25.67 1.58 25.95
C LYS A 531 24.43 0.95 26.57
N ALA A 532 23.60 0.26 25.77
CA ALA A 532 22.48 -0.52 26.29
C ALA A 532 22.97 -1.67 27.21
N LEU A 533 24.01 -2.41 26.79
CA LEU A 533 24.54 -3.56 27.54
C LEU A 533 25.26 -3.17 28.85
N GLN A 534 25.78 -1.94 28.96
CA GLN A 534 26.30 -1.41 30.23
C GLN A 534 25.19 -1.21 31.28
N ILE A 535 23.96 -0.99 30.85
CA ILE A 535 22.79 -0.83 31.73
C ILE A 535 22.16 -2.20 32.00
N ASN A 536 22.03 -3.03 30.96
CA ASN A 536 21.53 -4.40 31.06
C ASN A 536 22.31 -5.34 30.13
N THR A 537 23.30 -6.05 30.68
CA THR A 537 24.14 -7.00 29.94
C THR A 537 23.34 -8.11 29.25
N TYR A 538 22.18 -8.47 29.78
CA TYR A 538 21.37 -9.59 29.26
C TYR A 538 20.24 -9.13 28.34
N ASP A 539 20.23 -7.85 27.95
CA ASP A 539 19.22 -7.34 27.04
C ASP A 539 19.28 -8.04 25.67
N PRO A 540 18.20 -8.69 25.21
CA PRO A 540 18.27 -9.53 24.03
C PRO A 540 18.42 -8.75 22.72
N THR A 541 17.78 -7.58 22.61
CA THR A 541 17.83 -6.75 21.39
C THR A 541 19.22 -6.16 21.19
N ALA A 542 19.81 -5.61 22.25
CA ALA A 542 21.16 -5.06 22.20
C ALA A 542 22.20 -6.15 21.91
N ASN A 543 22.07 -7.33 22.53
CA ASN A 543 22.93 -8.47 22.25
C ASN A 543 22.78 -8.97 20.80
N PHE A 544 21.57 -8.98 20.26
CA PHE A 544 21.34 -9.38 18.88
C PHE A 544 22.06 -8.44 17.90
N TYR A 545 21.87 -7.12 18.05
CA TYR A 545 22.54 -6.14 17.20
C TYR A 545 24.05 -6.07 17.43
N ALA A 546 24.54 -6.24 18.66
CA ALA A 546 25.97 -6.38 18.94
C ALA A 546 26.55 -7.60 18.22
N GLY A 547 25.87 -8.74 18.27
CA GLY A 547 26.28 -9.96 17.61
C GLY A 547 26.42 -9.82 16.09
N LEU A 548 25.43 -9.18 15.45
CA LEU A 548 25.51 -8.85 14.02
C LEU A 548 26.66 -7.90 13.72
N ALA A 549 26.86 -6.86 14.54
CA ALA A 549 27.91 -5.88 14.33
C ALA A 549 29.33 -6.46 14.52
N TYR A 550 29.53 -7.31 15.53
CA TYR A 550 30.78 -8.04 15.75
C TYR A 550 31.13 -8.94 14.56
N HIS A 551 30.14 -9.67 14.04
CA HIS A 551 30.35 -10.50 12.86
C HIS A 551 30.77 -9.66 11.64
N LEU A 552 30.13 -8.52 11.42
CA LEU A 552 30.46 -7.62 10.30
C LEU A 552 31.89 -7.03 10.37
N ILE A 553 32.49 -6.93 11.55
CA ILE A 553 33.90 -6.48 11.71
C ILE A 553 34.89 -7.66 11.80
N GLY A 554 34.43 -8.90 11.63
CA GLY A 554 35.25 -10.11 11.65
C GLY A 554 35.55 -10.68 13.04
N ASP A 555 34.85 -10.24 14.08
CA ASP A 555 35.00 -10.74 15.46
C ASP A 555 33.94 -11.79 15.80
N ASP A 556 34.09 -12.98 15.20
CA ASP A 556 33.08 -14.05 15.33
C ASP A 556 32.98 -14.61 16.76
N ILE A 557 34.00 -14.45 17.60
CA ILE A 557 33.95 -14.95 18.99
C ILE A 557 32.94 -14.12 19.77
N ASN A 558 33.06 -12.79 19.72
CA ASN A 558 32.11 -11.90 20.38
C ASN A 558 30.75 -11.92 19.68
N ALA A 559 30.70 -12.15 18.37
CA ALA A 559 29.44 -12.34 17.65
C ALA A 559 28.63 -13.53 18.20
N LEU A 560 29.26 -14.70 18.32
CA LEU A 560 28.61 -15.91 18.84
C LEU A 560 28.22 -15.77 20.33
N GLU A 561 29.05 -15.11 21.13
CA GLU A 561 28.77 -14.83 22.54
C GLU A 561 27.49 -13.99 22.68
N SER A 562 27.42 -12.87 21.97
CA SER A 562 26.27 -11.95 22.02
C SER A 562 25.01 -12.58 21.41
N LEU A 563 25.11 -13.24 20.25
CA LEU A 563 23.98 -13.96 19.67
C LEU A 563 23.47 -15.08 20.58
N GLY A 564 24.36 -15.75 21.32
CA GLY A 564 23.98 -16.73 22.33
C GLY A 564 23.09 -16.11 23.42
N TRP A 565 23.42 -14.92 23.93
CA TRP A 565 22.57 -14.19 24.87
C TRP A 565 21.22 -13.78 24.25
N ALA A 566 21.23 -13.26 23.04
CA ALA A 566 20.01 -12.94 22.30
C ALA A 566 19.10 -14.17 22.13
N ALA A 567 19.69 -15.34 21.89
CA ALA A 567 18.97 -16.59 21.65
C ALA A 567 18.16 -17.12 22.86
N ARG A 568 18.28 -16.48 24.04
CA ARG A 568 17.47 -16.82 25.21
C ARG A 568 16.09 -16.16 25.21
N SER A 569 15.89 -15.09 24.43
CA SER A 569 14.59 -14.44 24.23
C SER A 569 13.75 -15.16 23.18
N THR A 570 12.45 -15.36 23.43
CA THR A 570 11.54 -15.94 22.43
C THR A 570 11.49 -15.15 21.13
N ALA A 571 11.64 -13.83 21.19
CA ALA A 571 11.58 -12.94 20.02
C ALA A 571 12.77 -13.13 19.06
N PHE A 572 13.97 -13.43 19.59
CA PHE A 572 15.19 -13.56 18.79
C PHE A 572 15.72 -14.99 18.71
N LYS A 573 15.16 -15.93 19.47
CA LYS A 573 15.72 -17.29 19.63
C LYS A 573 15.99 -18.02 18.31
N PRO A 574 15.00 -18.23 17.43
CA PRO A 574 15.25 -18.92 16.17
C PRO A 574 16.23 -18.17 15.27
N VAL A 575 16.04 -16.87 15.10
CA VAL A 575 16.88 -16.06 14.21
C VAL A 575 18.32 -15.95 14.71
N ALA A 576 18.55 -15.79 16.01
CA ALA A 576 19.89 -15.76 16.60
C ALA A 576 20.60 -17.12 16.48
N MET A 577 19.88 -18.23 16.72
CA MET A 577 20.42 -19.59 16.50
C MET A 577 20.79 -19.83 15.04
N THR A 578 19.95 -19.36 14.11
CA THR A 578 20.23 -19.43 12.67
C THR A 578 21.48 -18.62 12.32
N LYS A 579 21.64 -17.40 12.85
CA LYS A 579 22.84 -16.58 12.64
C LYS A 579 24.11 -17.22 13.21
N MET A 580 24.02 -17.82 14.40
CA MET A 580 25.14 -18.59 14.95
C MET A 580 25.51 -19.76 14.03
N ALA A 581 24.52 -20.46 13.48
CA ALA A 581 24.75 -21.56 12.54
C ALA A 581 25.42 -21.08 11.24
N GLU A 582 25.00 -19.95 10.68
CA GLU A 582 25.65 -19.32 9.51
C GLU A 582 27.12 -18.97 9.79
N ILE A 583 27.42 -18.33 10.93
CA ILE A 583 28.79 -17.96 11.33
C ILE A 583 29.66 -19.21 11.51
N LEU A 584 29.15 -20.23 12.20
CA LEU A 584 29.88 -21.49 12.41
C LEU A 584 30.14 -22.23 11.10
N PHE A 585 29.16 -22.24 10.18
CA PHE A 585 29.32 -22.81 8.85
C PHE A 585 30.43 -22.09 8.08
N GLN A 586 30.42 -20.75 8.09
CA GLN A 586 31.43 -19.93 7.42
C GLN A 586 32.86 -20.19 7.97
N ARG A 587 32.97 -20.46 9.28
CA ARG A 587 34.24 -20.84 9.95
C ARG A 587 34.68 -22.28 9.68
N GLY A 588 33.85 -23.09 9.01
CA GLY A 588 34.11 -24.50 8.72
C GLY A 588 33.74 -25.46 9.85
N ASP A 589 33.09 -25.01 10.92
CA ASP A 589 32.58 -25.88 11.99
C ASP A 589 31.19 -26.43 11.63
N ILE A 590 31.19 -27.34 10.64
CA ILE A 590 29.97 -27.87 10.03
C ILE A 590 29.09 -28.60 11.06
N SER A 591 29.70 -29.35 11.99
CA SER A 591 28.96 -30.10 13.02
C SER A 591 28.25 -29.15 13.99
N ALA A 592 28.92 -28.08 14.44
CA ALA A 592 28.28 -27.10 15.31
C ALA A 592 27.19 -26.30 14.57
N ALA A 593 27.43 -25.95 13.31
CA ALA A 593 26.43 -25.28 12.48
C ALA A 593 25.14 -26.11 12.35
N GLU A 594 25.27 -27.40 12.11
CA GLU A 594 24.15 -28.35 12.03
C GLU A 594 23.35 -28.37 13.34
N ILE A 595 24.03 -28.51 14.49
CA ILE A 595 23.38 -28.51 15.82
C ILE A 595 22.58 -27.23 16.05
N TRP A 596 23.14 -26.06 15.70
CA TRP A 596 22.44 -24.79 15.91
C TRP A 596 21.28 -24.57 14.93
N ALA A 597 21.41 -25.02 13.68
CA ALA A 597 20.30 -25.02 12.73
C ALA A 597 19.15 -25.93 13.20
N GLU A 598 19.45 -27.15 13.65
CA GLU A 598 18.45 -28.05 14.23
C GLU A 598 17.82 -27.48 15.51
N ASN A 599 18.61 -26.83 16.37
CA ASN A 599 18.10 -26.18 17.57
C ASN A 599 17.16 -25.02 17.22
N SER A 600 17.46 -24.24 16.18
CA SER A 600 16.53 -23.21 15.68
C SER A 600 15.20 -23.83 15.27
N LEU A 601 15.23 -24.95 14.52
CA LEU A 601 14.03 -25.63 14.03
C LEU A 601 13.16 -26.26 15.13
N LYS A 602 13.70 -26.45 16.35
CA LYS A 602 12.89 -26.87 17.52
C LYS A 602 11.95 -25.76 18.01
N TYR A 603 12.29 -24.50 17.75
CA TYR A 603 11.51 -23.33 18.16
C TYR A 603 10.76 -22.67 17.00
N ASP A 604 11.22 -22.90 15.76
CA ASP A 604 10.55 -22.51 14.54
C ASP A 604 10.65 -23.66 13.52
N ALA A 605 9.68 -24.57 13.55
CA ALA A 605 9.66 -25.73 12.66
C ALA A 605 9.57 -25.33 11.18
N ASP A 606 9.05 -24.15 10.87
CA ASP A 606 8.87 -23.69 9.49
C ASP A 606 9.96 -22.67 9.07
N GLY A 607 11.04 -22.60 9.86
CA GLY A 607 12.16 -21.70 9.67
C GLY A 607 12.99 -22.03 8.43
N ILE A 608 12.59 -21.52 7.26
CA ILE A 608 13.28 -21.73 5.98
C ILE A 608 14.77 -21.35 6.07
N LEU A 609 15.13 -20.27 6.77
CA LEU A 609 16.53 -19.86 6.90
C LEU A 609 17.38 -20.93 7.61
N ALA A 610 16.87 -21.53 8.69
CA ALA A 610 17.54 -22.63 9.38
C ALA A 610 17.59 -23.91 8.52
N LEU A 611 16.51 -24.20 7.76
CA LEU A 611 16.52 -25.31 6.80
C LEU A 611 17.61 -25.12 5.73
N ARG A 612 17.87 -23.89 5.27
CA ARG A 612 18.93 -23.61 4.28
C ARG A 612 20.31 -23.93 4.83
N VAL A 613 20.60 -23.49 6.05
CA VAL A 613 21.88 -23.82 6.70
C VAL A 613 22.00 -25.33 6.90
N LEU A 614 20.94 -25.99 7.38
CA LEU A 614 20.92 -27.44 7.56
C LEU A 614 21.15 -28.20 6.25
N TYR A 615 20.56 -27.74 5.14
CA TYR A 615 20.82 -28.30 3.82
C TYR A 615 22.31 -28.22 3.44
N LEU A 616 22.95 -27.09 3.74
CA LEU A 616 24.37 -26.87 3.41
C LEU A 616 25.31 -27.73 4.26
N THR A 617 24.94 -28.11 5.49
CA THR A 617 25.78 -28.97 6.35
C THR A 617 25.78 -30.44 5.93
N LYS A 618 24.74 -30.92 5.22
CA LYS A 618 24.68 -32.29 4.72
C LYS A 618 25.64 -32.45 3.54
N LEU A 619 26.83 -33.03 3.73
CA LEU A 619 27.82 -33.12 2.64
C LEU A 619 27.70 -34.37 1.74
N VAL A 620 27.06 -35.45 2.20
CA VAL A 620 27.12 -36.76 1.51
C VAL A 620 25.75 -37.47 1.35
N ASN A 621 24.69 -37.03 2.03
CA ASN A 621 23.38 -37.67 1.96
C ASN A 621 22.42 -36.89 1.04
N GLU A 622 22.33 -37.32 -0.22
CA GLU A 622 21.45 -36.70 -1.23
C GLU A 622 19.96 -36.83 -0.89
N ASN A 623 19.54 -37.95 -0.30
CA ASN A 623 18.14 -38.16 0.09
C ASN A 623 17.69 -37.19 1.19
N GLU A 624 18.54 -36.96 2.20
CA GLU A 624 18.27 -35.95 3.24
C GLU A 624 18.20 -34.54 2.66
N LYS A 625 19.09 -34.21 1.72
CA LYS A 625 19.05 -32.93 1.00
C LYS A 625 17.73 -32.73 0.28
N ILE A 626 17.33 -33.70 -0.53
CA ILE A 626 16.07 -33.62 -1.29
C ILE A 626 14.89 -33.44 -0.35
N ALA A 627 14.83 -34.18 0.76
CA ALA A 627 13.77 -34.04 1.75
C ALA A 627 13.71 -32.63 2.37
N LEU A 628 14.87 -32.01 2.66
CA LEU A 628 14.92 -30.63 3.15
C LEU A 628 14.45 -29.63 2.09
N LEU A 629 14.83 -29.81 0.83
CA LEU A 629 14.40 -28.95 -0.28
C LEU A 629 12.89 -29.10 -0.53
N ASP A 630 12.35 -30.32 -0.47
CA ASP A 630 10.91 -30.58 -0.59
C ASP A 630 10.12 -29.94 0.55
N ARG A 631 10.66 -30.00 1.78
CA ARG A 631 10.09 -29.27 2.92
C ARG A 631 10.06 -27.77 2.66
N MET A 632 11.15 -27.17 2.19
CA MET A 632 11.16 -25.74 1.83
C MET A 632 10.11 -25.41 0.77
N LEU A 633 10.00 -26.20 -0.29
CA LEU A 633 9.03 -26.00 -1.38
C LEU A 633 7.58 -26.21 -0.94
N SER A 634 7.34 -27.03 0.08
CA SER A 634 6.00 -27.17 0.69
C SER A 634 5.61 -25.94 1.52
N LEU A 635 6.59 -25.24 2.10
CA LEU A 635 6.39 -24.01 2.88
C LEU A 635 6.32 -22.76 1.99
N ASP A 636 7.10 -22.74 0.91
CA ASP A 636 7.13 -21.68 -0.10
C ASP A 636 7.43 -22.26 -1.49
N PRO A 637 6.38 -22.49 -2.30
CA PRO A 637 6.47 -22.98 -3.68
C PRO A 637 7.31 -22.12 -4.65
N LEU A 638 7.68 -20.90 -4.24
CA LEU A 638 8.49 -19.96 -5.00
C LEU A 638 9.88 -19.76 -4.34
N ASP A 639 10.33 -20.65 -3.44
CA ASP A 639 11.64 -20.53 -2.81
C ASP A 639 12.79 -20.71 -3.82
N HIS A 640 13.42 -19.60 -4.20
CA HIS A 640 14.47 -19.59 -5.22
C HIS A 640 15.71 -20.40 -4.83
N PHE A 641 16.04 -20.50 -3.54
CA PHE A 641 17.15 -21.31 -3.07
C PHE A 641 16.84 -22.80 -3.28
N ALA A 642 15.66 -23.24 -2.87
CA ALA A 642 15.26 -24.63 -2.99
C ALA A 642 15.15 -25.07 -4.45
N ILE A 643 14.57 -24.22 -5.31
CA ILE A 643 14.50 -24.48 -6.76
C ILE A 643 15.89 -24.59 -7.36
N PHE A 644 16.77 -23.62 -7.09
CA PHE A 644 18.15 -23.64 -7.59
C PHE A 644 18.89 -24.91 -7.19
N GLU A 645 18.90 -25.24 -5.90
CA GLU A 645 19.62 -26.40 -5.39
C GLU A 645 19.04 -27.71 -5.91
N LYS A 646 17.71 -27.82 -6.06
CA LYS A 646 17.07 -29.02 -6.60
C LYS A 646 17.34 -29.18 -8.11
N ASN A 647 17.44 -28.07 -8.87
CA ASN A 647 17.91 -28.09 -10.25
C ASN A 647 19.37 -28.59 -10.35
N GLN A 648 20.26 -28.14 -9.45
CA GLN A 648 21.67 -28.59 -9.44
C GLN A 648 21.79 -30.10 -9.18
N LEU A 649 20.88 -30.67 -8.40
CA LEU A 649 20.83 -32.12 -8.13
C LEU A 649 20.11 -32.91 -9.25
N GLY A 650 19.50 -32.26 -10.23
CA GLY A 650 18.74 -32.93 -11.31
C GLY A 650 17.37 -33.48 -10.89
N HIS A 651 16.84 -33.08 -9.73
CA HIS A 651 15.55 -33.54 -9.19
C HIS A 651 14.41 -32.54 -9.40
N MET A 652 14.58 -31.61 -10.34
CA MET A 652 13.56 -30.61 -10.66
C MET A 652 13.61 -30.24 -12.13
N GLU A 653 12.50 -30.49 -12.83
CA GLU A 653 12.35 -30.18 -14.26
C GLU A 653 12.20 -28.68 -14.51
N ILE A 654 11.43 -27.99 -13.66
CA ILE A 654 11.22 -26.54 -13.74
C ILE A 654 12.54 -25.83 -13.43
N ARG A 655 13.05 -25.05 -14.37
CA ARG A 655 14.26 -24.24 -14.16
C ARG A 655 13.97 -23.00 -13.32
N LEU A 656 14.94 -22.55 -12.53
CA LEU A 656 14.84 -21.28 -11.80
C LEU A 656 14.42 -20.09 -12.68
N SER A 657 14.93 -19.99 -13.91
CA SER A 657 14.58 -18.94 -14.87
C SER A 657 13.13 -18.97 -15.34
N GLU A 658 12.40 -20.07 -15.13
CA GLU A 658 10.97 -20.19 -15.47
C GLU A 658 10.07 -19.74 -14.32
N VAL A 659 10.60 -19.61 -13.10
CA VAL A 659 9.87 -19.15 -11.91
C VAL A 659 10.20 -17.70 -11.57
N VAL A 660 11.43 -17.26 -11.85
CA VAL A 660 11.84 -15.86 -11.67
C VAL A 660 11.30 -15.03 -12.85
N THR A 661 10.06 -14.56 -12.70
CA THR A 661 9.32 -13.79 -13.71
C THR A 661 9.03 -12.35 -13.30
N ASN A 662 9.44 -11.95 -12.10
CA ASN A 662 9.27 -10.58 -11.60
C ASN A 662 10.06 -9.51 -12.41
N GLU A 663 9.71 -8.24 -12.23
CA GLU A 663 10.28 -7.09 -12.96
C GLU A 663 11.78 -6.83 -12.70
N LEU A 664 12.30 -7.20 -11.53
CA LEU A 664 13.71 -6.98 -11.14
C LEU A 664 14.42 -8.32 -10.95
N PRO A 665 14.46 -9.20 -11.98
CA PRO A 665 14.93 -10.57 -11.82
C PRO A 665 16.40 -10.61 -11.40
N HIS A 666 17.22 -9.68 -11.89
CA HIS A 666 18.63 -9.56 -11.51
C HIS A 666 18.82 -9.43 -10.00
N LEU A 667 17.93 -8.72 -9.28
CA LEU A 667 18.00 -8.61 -7.81
C LEU A 667 17.70 -9.94 -7.13
N THR A 668 16.78 -10.76 -7.67
CA THR A 668 16.54 -12.12 -7.16
C THR A 668 17.81 -12.97 -7.20
N TYR A 669 18.52 -12.97 -8.34
CA TYR A 669 19.77 -13.71 -8.48
C TYR A 669 20.90 -13.13 -7.63
N LEU A 670 21.03 -11.80 -7.56
CA LEU A 670 22.04 -11.14 -6.72
C LEU A 670 21.79 -11.43 -5.24
N ASN A 671 20.55 -11.39 -4.76
CA ASN A 671 20.20 -11.72 -3.38
C ASN A 671 20.52 -13.19 -3.04
N LEU A 672 20.23 -14.12 -3.95
CA LEU A 672 20.60 -15.53 -3.78
C LEU A 672 22.14 -15.73 -3.82
N ALA A 673 22.85 -15.05 -4.72
CA ALA A 673 24.30 -15.08 -4.78
C ALA A 673 24.94 -14.46 -3.51
N ALA A 674 24.35 -13.40 -2.97
CA ALA A 674 24.78 -12.72 -1.75
C ALA A 674 24.78 -13.69 -0.56
N TYR A 675 23.73 -14.52 -0.45
CA TYR A 675 23.66 -15.56 0.58
C TYR A 675 24.85 -16.52 0.50
N TYR A 676 25.19 -17.02 -0.69
CA TYR A 676 26.36 -17.89 -0.86
C TYR A 676 27.69 -17.18 -0.61
N LEU A 677 27.83 -15.91 -1.02
CA LEU A 677 29.05 -15.13 -0.80
C LEU A 677 29.30 -14.90 0.69
N ARG A 678 28.27 -14.57 1.48
CA ARG A 678 28.40 -14.41 2.93
C ARG A 678 28.87 -15.68 3.64
N LEU A 679 28.62 -16.85 3.05
CA LEU A 679 29.07 -18.15 3.55
C LEU A 679 30.40 -18.61 2.92
N ASN A 680 31.15 -17.73 2.25
CA ASN A 680 32.40 -18.02 1.53
C ASN A 680 32.24 -19.06 0.38
N MET A 681 31.03 -19.27 -0.14
CA MET A 681 30.75 -20.24 -1.21
C MET A 681 30.81 -19.60 -2.60
N HIS A 682 31.99 -19.11 -3.00
CA HIS A 682 32.18 -18.31 -4.22
C HIS A 682 31.77 -19.04 -5.50
N ALA A 683 32.07 -20.34 -5.60
CA ALA A 683 31.69 -21.15 -6.78
C ALA A 683 30.16 -21.26 -6.95
N LYS A 684 29.41 -21.42 -5.85
CA LYS A 684 27.95 -21.44 -5.89
C LYS A 684 27.37 -20.08 -6.23
N ALA A 685 27.89 -19.01 -5.63
CA ALA A 685 27.50 -17.65 -5.98
C ALA A 685 27.68 -17.40 -7.49
N TYR A 686 28.83 -17.77 -8.04
CA TYR A 686 29.10 -17.64 -9.48
C TYR A 686 28.15 -18.49 -10.33
N ALA A 687 27.82 -19.71 -9.91
CA ALA A 687 26.85 -20.57 -10.60
C ALA A 687 25.45 -19.94 -10.65
N VAL A 688 24.98 -19.33 -9.56
CA VAL A 688 23.71 -18.58 -9.55
C VAL A 688 23.78 -17.41 -10.54
N LEU A 689 24.84 -16.61 -10.51
CA LEU A 689 24.99 -15.45 -11.39
C LEU A 689 25.07 -15.84 -12.88
N ASN A 690 25.55 -17.04 -13.20
CA ASN A 690 25.55 -17.54 -14.59
C ASN A 690 24.16 -17.85 -15.14
N LEU A 691 23.17 -18.06 -14.26
CA LEU A 691 21.77 -18.22 -14.64
C LEU A 691 21.02 -16.89 -14.71
N ALA A 692 21.59 -15.82 -14.16
CA ALA A 692 20.97 -14.52 -14.09
C ALA A 692 20.86 -13.84 -15.47
N PRO A 693 19.80 -13.04 -15.73
CA PRO A 693 19.74 -12.22 -16.93
C PRO A 693 20.88 -11.20 -16.94
N THR A 694 21.30 -10.79 -18.15
CA THR A 694 22.34 -9.78 -18.32
C THR A 694 21.94 -8.48 -17.63
N HIS A 695 22.78 -8.01 -16.72
CA HIS A 695 22.60 -6.76 -16.00
C HIS A 695 23.96 -6.23 -15.54
N TRP A 696 24.11 -4.91 -15.45
CA TRP A 696 25.38 -4.27 -15.10
C TRP A 696 25.93 -4.77 -13.75
N LEU A 697 25.08 -4.85 -12.72
CA LEU A 697 25.48 -5.36 -11.38
C LEU A 697 25.85 -6.84 -11.42
N VAL A 698 25.14 -7.68 -12.20
CA VAL A 698 25.45 -9.11 -12.32
C VAL A 698 26.86 -9.29 -12.91
N ASP A 699 27.19 -8.52 -13.94
CA ASP A 699 28.53 -8.56 -14.55
C ASP A 699 29.61 -8.02 -13.61
N LEU A 700 29.32 -6.98 -12.82
CA LEU A 700 30.23 -6.49 -11.77
C LEU A 700 30.53 -7.58 -10.74
N TRP A 701 29.49 -8.27 -10.26
CA TRP A 701 29.63 -9.33 -9.28
C TRP A 701 30.45 -10.51 -9.82
N LYS A 702 30.19 -10.93 -11.06
CA LYS A 702 31.00 -11.94 -11.75
C LYS A 702 32.46 -11.51 -11.83
N ALA A 703 32.73 -10.28 -12.27
CA ALA A 703 34.08 -9.75 -12.37
C ALA A 703 34.79 -9.67 -11.01
N TYR A 704 34.09 -9.30 -9.95
CA TYR A 704 34.63 -9.29 -8.59
C TYR A 704 35.03 -10.69 -8.10
N ILE A 705 34.20 -11.70 -8.36
CA ILE A 705 34.45 -13.09 -7.96
C ILE A 705 35.63 -13.68 -8.72
N THR A 706 35.69 -13.47 -10.05
CA THR A 706 36.73 -14.04 -10.91
C THR A 706 37.99 -13.18 -11.02
N LYS A 707 37.95 -11.96 -10.45
CA LYS A 707 38.99 -10.92 -10.62
C LYS A 707 39.24 -10.57 -12.09
N ASP A 708 38.17 -10.57 -12.90
CA ASP A 708 38.25 -10.28 -14.34
C ASP A 708 38.30 -8.77 -14.62
N ALA A 709 39.51 -8.27 -14.81
CA ALA A 709 39.76 -6.87 -15.17
C ALA A 709 39.19 -6.48 -16.55
N SER A 710 39.04 -7.44 -17.49
CA SER A 710 38.53 -7.15 -18.83
C SER A 710 37.05 -6.79 -18.81
N THR A 711 36.25 -7.57 -18.08
CA THR A 711 34.83 -7.27 -17.85
C THR A 711 34.66 -5.96 -17.11
N LEU A 712 35.49 -5.69 -16.09
CA LEU A 712 35.44 -4.43 -15.37
C LEU A 712 35.72 -3.21 -16.28
N ASN A 713 36.74 -3.29 -17.13
CA ASN A 713 37.05 -2.22 -18.08
C ASN A 713 35.94 -1.99 -19.11
N ARG A 714 35.23 -3.05 -19.52
CA ARG A 714 34.03 -2.94 -20.35
C ARG A 714 32.90 -2.22 -19.61
N LEU A 715 32.62 -2.59 -18.36
CA LEU A 715 31.58 -1.97 -17.54
C LEU A 715 31.82 -0.47 -17.31
N ALA A 716 33.10 -0.06 -17.20
CA ALA A 716 33.50 1.33 -17.08
C ALA A 716 33.09 2.22 -18.27
N GLN A 717 32.76 1.61 -19.42
CA GLN A 717 32.35 2.29 -20.66
C GLN A 717 30.84 2.18 -20.92
N ILE A 718 30.10 1.42 -20.11
CA ILE A 718 28.66 1.22 -20.26
C ILE A 718 27.92 2.26 -19.42
N THR A 719 26.98 2.98 -20.03
CA THR A 719 26.10 3.91 -19.32
C THR A 719 25.24 3.15 -18.29
N PRO A 720 25.23 3.55 -17.01
CA PRO A 720 24.55 2.82 -15.95
C PRO A 720 23.04 3.15 -15.88
N LEU A 721 22.32 3.02 -17.01
CA LEU A 721 20.89 3.30 -17.08
C LEU A 721 20.10 2.27 -16.25
N LEU A 722 19.25 2.75 -15.33
CA LEU A 722 18.45 1.93 -14.39
C LEU A 722 19.29 0.96 -13.55
N VAL A 723 20.55 1.31 -13.27
CA VAL A 723 21.41 0.55 -12.37
C VAL A 723 21.33 1.19 -10.98
N PHE A 724 20.65 0.51 -10.06
CA PHE A 724 20.40 0.99 -8.70
C PHE A 724 21.00 0.01 -7.67
N PRO A 725 22.29 0.18 -7.30
CA PRO A 725 22.94 -0.68 -6.32
C PRO A 725 22.30 -0.50 -4.94
N TYR A 726 21.95 -1.60 -4.30
CA TYR A 726 21.11 -1.64 -3.10
C TYR A 726 21.67 -2.54 -2.02
N LEU A 727 22.23 -3.69 -2.40
CA LEU A 727 22.75 -4.67 -1.46
C LEU A 727 24.03 -4.14 -0.80
N GLN A 728 24.34 -4.68 0.37
CA GLN A 728 25.61 -4.39 1.06
C GLN A 728 26.80 -4.79 0.19
N GLU A 729 26.70 -5.96 -0.44
CA GLU A 729 27.71 -6.53 -1.32
C GLU A 729 27.97 -5.65 -2.56
N ASP A 730 26.97 -4.93 -3.06
CA ASP A 730 27.16 -3.98 -4.16
C ASP A 730 28.22 -2.92 -3.80
N GLY A 731 28.17 -2.40 -2.57
CA GLY A 731 29.12 -1.41 -2.07
C GLY A 731 30.55 -1.94 -2.04
N VAL A 732 30.75 -3.17 -1.52
CA VAL A 732 32.07 -3.82 -1.45
C VAL A 732 32.67 -4.01 -2.85
N MET A 733 31.84 -4.40 -3.81
CA MET A 733 32.29 -4.64 -5.18
C MET A 733 32.56 -3.33 -5.94
N LEU A 734 31.81 -2.27 -5.66
CA LEU A 734 32.04 -0.94 -6.20
C LEU A 734 33.31 -0.30 -5.64
N GLU A 735 33.61 -0.50 -4.35
CA GLU A 735 34.88 -0.09 -3.75
C GLU A 735 36.07 -0.78 -4.43
N TRP A 736 36.00 -2.12 -4.59
CA TRP A 736 37.00 -2.86 -5.35
C TRP A 736 37.12 -2.34 -6.80
N ALA A 737 36.00 -2.07 -7.48
CA ALA A 737 36.01 -1.54 -8.84
C ALA A 737 36.76 -0.20 -8.95
N ILE A 738 36.57 0.70 -7.99
CA ILE A 738 37.25 2.01 -7.93
C ILE A 738 38.76 1.85 -7.71
N GLU A 739 39.18 0.86 -6.92
CA GLU A 739 40.60 0.55 -6.73
C GLU A 739 41.28 0.08 -8.03
N GLN A 740 40.54 -0.66 -8.86
CA GLN A 740 41.06 -1.21 -10.11
C GLN A 740 40.92 -0.26 -11.31
N ASN A 741 39.93 0.62 -11.31
CA ASN A 741 39.61 1.49 -12.44
C ASN A 741 39.03 2.84 -11.97
N SER A 742 39.59 3.95 -12.45
CA SER A 742 39.24 5.30 -12.04
C SER A 742 37.98 5.89 -12.71
N SER A 743 37.21 5.07 -13.45
CA SER A 743 36.00 5.53 -14.13
C SER A 743 34.99 6.15 -13.15
N PRO A 744 34.40 7.31 -13.50
CA PRO A 744 33.43 7.98 -12.66
C PRO A 744 32.10 7.22 -12.53
N VAL A 745 31.83 6.24 -13.40
CA VAL A 745 30.64 5.37 -13.32
C VAL A 745 30.60 4.64 -11.97
N PHE A 746 31.72 4.06 -11.54
CA PHE A 746 31.79 3.32 -10.28
C PHE A 746 31.57 4.23 -9.07
N ARG A 747 32.13 5.44 -9.10
CA ARG A 747 31.94 6.45 -8.04
C ARG A 747 30.49 6.91 -7.94
N TYR A 748 29.85 7.16 -9.09
CA TYR A 748 28.43 7.51 -9.12
C TYR A 748 27.55 6.42 -8.50
N LEU A 749 27.76 5.16 -8.89
CA LEU A 749 27.00 4.03 -8.37
C LEU A 749 27.27 3.80 -6.87
N LEU A 750 28.51 3.97 -6.42
CA LEU A 750 28.84 3.92 -4.99
C LEU A 750 28.12 5.05 -4.22
N ALA A 751 28.06 6.26 -4.78
CA ALA A 751 27.34 7.37 -4.17
C ALA A 751 25.84 7.08 -4.03
N LEU A 752 25.20 6.48 -5.05
CA LEU A 752 23.80 6.05 -4.93
C LEU A 752 23.60 5.05 -3.80
N GLN A 753 24.48 4.06 -3.69
CA GLN A 753 24.43 3.06 -2.64
C GLN A 753 24.62 3.69 -1.24
N ARG A 754 25.58 4.59 -1.08
CA ARG A 754 25.77 5.32 0.19
C ARG A 754 24.55 6.18 0.52
N TRP A 755 23.94 6.82 -0.47
CA TRP A 755 22.71 7.59 -0.26
C TRP A 755 21.55 6.68 0.15
N SER A 756 21.36 5.52 -0.47
CA SER A 756 20.29 4.58 -0.09
C SER A 756 20.45 4.01 1.32
N LEU A 757 21.69 3.91 1.82
CA LEU A 757 21.99 3.54 3.20
C LEU A 757 21.78 4.68 4.21
N GLY A 758 21.31 5.86 3.80
CA GLY A 758 21.14 7.02 4.70
C GLY A 758 22.45 7.75 5.00
N ARG A 759 23.42 7.72 4.07
CA ARG A 759 24.70 8.46 4.16
C ARG A 759 24.82 9.52 3.04
N PRO A 760 23.88 10.49 2.95
CA PRO A 760 23.83 11.45 1.84
C PRO A 760 25.04 12.41 1.80
N ALA A 761 25.63 12.76 2.95
CA ALA A 761 26.82 13.62 2.99
C ALA A 761 28.04 12.94 2.35
N GLU A 762 28.24 11.65 2.61
CA GLU A 762 29.30 10.86 1.97
C GLU A 762 29.03 10.67 0.47
N ALA A 763 27.77 10.41 0.11
CA ALA A 763 27.37 10.34 -1.30
C ALA A 763 27.73 11.63 -2.05
N LEU A 764 27.43 12.80 -1.47
CA LEU A 764 27.80 14.10 -2.05
C LEU A 764 29.32 14.23 -2.18
N GLN A 765 30.09 13.92 -1.14
CA GLN A 765 31.55 13.98 -1.16
C GLN A 765 32.17 13.10 -2.27
N ILE A 766 31.63 11.89 -2.48
CA ILE A 766 32.06 11.00 -3.56
C ILE A 766 31.81 11.65 -4.93
N LEU A 767 30.64 12.28 -5.12
CA LEU A 767 30.27 12.93 -6.39
C LEU A 767 31.08 14.20 -6.66
N GLU A 768 31.41 14.98 -5.63
CA GLU A 768 32.24 16.19 -5.76
C GLU A 768 33.68 15.89 -6.15
N THR A 769 34.22 14.76 -5.66
CA THR A 769 35.58 14.31 -5.99
C THR A 769 35.64 13.43 -7.24
N SER A 770 34.49 13.07 -7.82
CA SER A 770 34.40 12.31 -9.07
C SER A 770 34.56 13.21 -10.29
N GLN A 771 35.21 12.69 -11.33
CA GLN A 771 35.17 13.33 -12.65
C GLN A 771 33.73 13.31 -13.20
N PRO A 772 33.26 14.36 -13.88
CA PRO A 772 31.98 14.34 -14.57
C PRO A 772 32.01 13.37 -15.76
N PHE A 773 30.86 12.81 -16.13
CA PHE A 773 30.72 11.95 -17.31
C PHE A 773 29.33 12.12 -17.96
N ASP A 774 29.18 11.57 -19.16
CA ASP A 774 28.02 11.81 -20.03
C ASP A 774 26.78 11.02 -19.61
N PHE A 775 26.16 11.43 -18.50
CA PHE A 775 24.97 10.77 -17.96
C PHE A 775 24.11 11.76 -17.16
N ALA A 776 22.92 12.12 -17.67
CA ALA A 776 22.06 13.13 -17.06
C ALA A 776 21.70 12.83 -15.58
N PRO A 777 21.37 11.57 -15.18
CA PRO A 777 21.06 11.28 -13.78
C PRO A 777 22.21 11.53 -12.80
N TYR A 778 23.47 11.51 -13.23
CA TYR A 778 24.61 11.90 -12.38
C TYR A 778 24.47 13.36 -11.93
N TYR A 779 24.16 14.26 -12.85
CA TYR A 779 24.04 15.69 -12.57
C TYR A 779 22.83 16.00 -11.69
N LEU A 780 21.67 15.38 -11.97
CA LEU A 780 20.50 15.56 -11.11
C LEU A 780 20.76 15.07 -9.68
N THR A 781 21.37 13.88 -9.54
CA THR A 781 21.73 13.32 -8.23
C THR A 781 22.61 14.29 -7.44
N LYS A 782 23.64 14.85 -8.10
CA LYS A 782 24.54 15.84 -7.49
C LYS A 782 23.80 17.10 -7.08
N ALA A 783 22.96 17.65 -7.95
CA ALA A 783 22.19 18.87 -7.67
C ALA A 783 21.28 18.71 -6.44
N ILE A 784 20.55 17.60 -6.37
CA ILE A 784 19.62 17.30 -5.27
C ILE A 784 20.36 17.07 -3.95
N LEU A 785 21.46 16.30 -3.97
CA LEU A 785 22.25 16.07 -2.76
C LEU A 785 22.85 17.38 -2.23
N LYS A 786 23.35 18.23 -3.12
CA LYS A 786 23.90 19.53 -2.75
C LYS A 786 22.85 20.46 -2.16
N GLU A 787 21.66 20.51 -2.75
CA GLU A 787 20.54 21.27 -2.18
C GLU A 787 20.12 20.71 -0.82
N LYS A 788 20.01 19.38 -0.67
CA LYS A 788 19.65 18.73 0.60
C LYS A 788 20.67 18.99 1.72
N ILE A 789 21.97 18.96 1.41
CA ILE A 789 23.05 19.00 2.41
C ILE A 789 23.55 20.42 2.66
N GLU A 790 23.68 21.24 1.62
CA GLU A 790 24.25 22.59 1.71
C GLU A 790 23.18 23.70 1.66
N GLY A 791 21.95 23.39 1.26
CA GLY A 791 20.88 24.39 1.08
C GLY A 791 21.09 25.29 -0.14
N VAL A 792 21.86 24.82 -1.13
CA VAL A 792 22.22 25.61 -2.33
C VAL A 792 21.65 24.98 -3.59
N LEU A 793 20.88 25.76 -4.36
CA LEU A 793 20.42 25.37 -5.70
C LEU A 793 21.58 25.34 -6.71
N ASP A 794 21.95 24.14 -7.17
CA ASP A 794 22.98 23.97 -8.20
C ASP A 794 22.40 24.01 -9.62
N SER A 795 22.02 25.22 -10.07
CA SER A 795 21.47 25.44 -11.42
C SER A 795 22.40 24.94 -12.53
N ALA A 796 23.72 25.04 -12.35
CA ALA A 796 24.68 24.59 -13.35
C ALA A 796 24.60 23.07 -13.56
N ALA A 797 24.47 22.30 -12.47
CA ALA A 797 24.29 20.85 -12.57
C ALA A 797 22.98 20.50 -13.32
N TYR A 798 21.87 21.16 -13.02
CA TYR A 798 20.62 20.94 -13.78
C TYR A 798 20.78 21.26 -15.27
N GLU A 799 21.36 22.41 -15.62
CA GLU A 799 21.58 22.83 -17.00
C GLU A 799 22.54 21.88 -17.74
N ASP A 800 23.58 21.37 -17.07
CA ASP A 800 24.49 20.38 -17.66
C ASP A 800 23.83 19.02 -17.86
N GLY A 801 23.01 18.56 -16.91
CA GLY A 801 22.21 17.36 -17.07
C GLY A 801 21.25 17.44 -18.26
N ILE A 802 20.58 18.58 -18.45
CA ILE A 802 19.71 18.85 -19.61
C ILE A 802 20.52 18.77 -20.91
N LYS A 803 21.74 19.32 -20.95
CA LYS A 803 22.61 19.20 -22.14
C LYS A 803 23.02 17.76 -22.43
N LYS A 804 23.11 16.90 -21.40
CA LYS A 804 23.47 15.47 -21.57
C LYS A 804 22.34 14.64 -22.12
N ASN A 805 21.10 14.99 -21.82
CA ASN A 805 19.94 14.34 -22.41
C ASN A 805 18.81 15.34 -22.63
N MET A 806 18.78 15.97 -23.82
CA MET A 806 17.77 16.98 -24.14
C MET A 806 16.35 16.39 -24.15
N GLY A 807 16.21 15.10 -24.47
CA GLY A 807 14.96 14.34 -24.47
C GLY A 807 14.43 14.00 -23.07
N ASP A 808 15.21 14.24 -22.02
CA ASP A 808 14.79 14.01 -20.64
C ASP A 808 13.97 15.20 -20.13
N TRP A 809 12.66 15.09 -20.27
CA TRP A 809 11.75 16.10 -19.74
C TRP A 809 11.70 16.10 -18.21
N ARG A 810 12.03 14.99 -17.54
CA ARG A 810 11.94 14.88 -16.07
C ARG A 810 12.97 15.76 -15.40
N ILE A 811 14.21 15.83 -15.89
CA ILE A 811 15.21 16.75 -15.33
C ILE A 811 14.78 18.23 -15.47
N ARG A 812 14.13 18.60 -16.58
CA ARG A 812 13.56 19.95 -16.77
C ARG A 812 12.43 20.22 -15.77
N LEU A 813 11.52 19.26 -15.58
CA LEU A 813 10.46 19.35 -14.57
C LEU A 813 11.03 19.54 -13.16
N ARG A 814 12.08 18.78 -12.79
CA ARG A 814 12.73 18.92 -11.49
C ARG A 814 13.40 20.28 -11.35
N TYR A 815 14.09 20.75 -12.38
CA TYR A 815 14.74 22.06 -12.36
C TYR A 815 13.72 23.19 -12.20
N CYS A 816 12.62 23.17 -12.95
CA CYS A 816 11.53 24.14 -12.80
C CYS A 816 10.98 24.18 -11.36
N ASN A 817 10.74 23.01 -10.76
CA ASN A 817 10.25 22.94 -9.38
C ASN A 817 11.28 23.46 -8.37
N ALA A 818 12.56 23.12 -8.55
CA ALA A 818 13.64 23.62 -7.68
C ALA A 818 13.79 25.15 -7.81
N LEU A 819 13.69 25.72 -9.02
CA LEU A 819 13.68 27.16 -9.25
C LEU A 819 12.49 27.84 -8.56
N ILE A 820 11.29 27.25 -8.64
CA ILE A 820 10.11 27.77 -7.93
C ILE A 820 10.31 27.73 -6.41
N GLN A 821 10.88 26.64 -5.87
CA GLN A 821 11.15 26.52 -4.44
C GLN A 821 12.21 27.52 -3.94
N ASN A 822 13.11 27.95 -4.82
CA ASN A 822 14.18 28.92 -4.55
C ASN A 822 13.87 30.35 -5.06
N ASP A 823 12.59 30.67 -5.30
CA ASP A 823 12.10 31.99 -5.70
C ASP A 823 12.64 32.56 -7.04
N GLN A 824 13.13 31.70 -7.93
CA GLN A 824 13.64 32.09 -9.25
C GLN A 824 12.55 31.99 -10.33
N TYR A 825 11.45 32.72 -10.16
CA TYR A 825 10.21 32.54 -10.95
C TYR A 825 10.37 32.84 -12.45
N ILE A 826 11.06 33.91 -12.83
CA ILE A 826 11.29 34.26 -14.24
C ILE A 826 12.05 33.12 -14.93
N LYS A 827 13.15 32.67 -14.32
CA LYS A 827 13.94 31.56 -14.85
C LYS A 827 13.13 30.25 -14.86
N ALA A 828 12.32 29.99 -13.85
CA ALA A 828 11.41 28.83 -13.83
C ALA A 828 10.43 28.85 -15.01
N ARG A 829 9.87 30.02 -15.33
CA ARG A 829 9.01 30.19 -16.52
C ARG A 829 9.79 29.96 -17.80
N GLU A 830 10.96 30.55 -17.97
CA GLU A 830 11.78 30.37 -19.18
C GLU A 830 12.10 28.89 -19.42
N VAL A 831 12.53 28.16 -18.38
CA VAL A 831 12.81 26.73 -18.48
C VAL A 831 11.54 25.93 -18.77
N ALA A 832 10.42 26.26 -18.13
CA ALA A 832 9.15 25.56 -18.33
C ALA A 832 8.55 25.83 -19.72
N GLU A 833 8.71 27.05 -20.24
CA GLU A 833 8.27 27.45 -21.58
C GLU A 833 9.04 26.67 -22.66
N MET A 834 10.36 26.60 -22.52
CA MET A 834 11.20 25.78 -23.40
C MET A 834 10.82 24.30 -23.33
N ALA A 835 10.61 23.76 -22.12
CA ALA A 835 10.20 22.37 -21.95
C ALA A 835 8.81 22.10 -22.54
N HIS A 836 7.85 22.99 -22.35
CA HIS A 836 6.49 22.85 -22.90
C HIS A 836 6.47 22.93 -24.42
N ALA A 837 7.30 23.78 -25.02
CA ALA A 837 7.44 23.84 -26.47
C ALA A 837 8.01 22.54 -27.06
N GLU A 838 8.91 21.86 -26.33
CA GLU A 838 9.54 20.61 -26.76
C GLU A 838 8.68 19.37 -26.44
N PHE A 839 7.97 19.38 -25.31
CA PHE A 839 7.17 18.26 -24.79
C PHE A 839 5.71 18.65 -24.51
N PRO A 840 4.95 19.17 -25.49
CA PRO A 840 3.60 19.69 -25.25
C PRO A 840 2.59 18.63 -24.83
N SER A 841 2.85 17.35 -25.15
CA SER A 841 2.00 16.22 -24.76
C SER A 841 2.27 15.68 -23.35
N ILE A 842 3.31 16.16 -22.66
CA ILE A 842 3.62 15.75 -21.29
C ILE A 842 2.86 16.67 -20.34
N GLU A 843 1.85 16.11 -19.68
CA GLU A 843 0.95 16.87 -18.81
C GLU A 843 1.70 17.58 -17.68
N GLU A 844 2.64 16.91 -17.01
CA GLU A 844 3.39 17.47 -15.90
C GLU A 844 4.20 18.71 -16.30
N ILE A 845 4.70 18.73 -17.54
CA ILE A 845 5.40 19.88 -18.12
C ILE A 845 4.42 21.02 -18.38
N SER A 846 3.29 20.74 -18.99
CA SER A 846 2.23 21.73 -19.23
C SER A 846 1.68 22.31 -17.91
N MET A 847 1.54 21.47 -16.88
CA MET A 847 1.09 21.85 -15.55
C MET A 847 2.11 22.74 -14.82
N VAL A 848 3.42 22.41 -14.86
CA VAL A 848 4.45 23.26 -14.26
C VAL A 848 4.63 24.58 -15.03
N PHE A 849 4.40 24.58 -16.35
CA PHE A 849 4.39 25.80 -17.16
C PHE A 849 3.19 26.70 -16.83
N ALA A 850 1.99 26.15 -16.73
CA ALA A 850 0.82 26.92 -16.28
C ALA A 850 1.04 27.51 -14.88
N LYS A 851 1.65 26.74 -13.96
CA LYS A 851 2.01 27.21 -12.62
C LYS A 851 3.06 28.33 -12.65
N SER A 852 4.10 28.22 -13.47
CA SER A 852 5.14 29.25 -13.56
C SER A 852 4.60 30.55 -14.17
N LEU A 853 3.71 30.47 -15.17
CA LEU A 853 2.98 31.62 -15.71
C LEU A 853 2.13 32.33 -14.64
N LEU A 854 1.42 31.57 -13.81
CA LEU A 854 0.61 32.12 -12.73
C LEU A 854 1.47 32.89 -11.71
N ILE A 855 2.58 32.29 -11.29
CA ILE A 855 3.49 32.88 -10.30
C ILE A 855 4.22 34.11 -10.88
N ASP A 856 4.56 34.11 -12.17
CA ASP A 856 5.12 35.27 -12.89
C ASP A 856 4.05 36.26 -13.41
N HIS A 857 2.84 36.22 -12.85
CA HIS A 857 1.74 37.15 -13.11
C HIS A 857 1.20 37.18 -14.56
N GLN A 858 1.47 36.16 -15.38
CA GLN A 858 0.98 36.00 -16.75
C GLN A 858 -0.36 35.26 -16.81
N TYR A 859 -1.38 35.81 -16.13
CA TYR A 859 -2.65 35.11 -15.87
C TYR A 859 -3.43 34.70 -17.13
N GLU A 860 -3.49 35.55 -18.15
CA GLU A 860 -4.23 35.26 -19.40
C GLU A 860 -3.55 34.13 -20.18
N GLN A 861 -2.21 34.09 -20.22
CA GLN A 861 -1.46 33.01 -20.84
C GLN A 861 -1.63 31.69 -20.08
N CYS A 862 -1.60 31.75 -18.73
CA CYS A 862 -1.90 30.59 -17.89
C CYS A 862 -3.27 29.99 -18.24
N ILE A 863 -4.31 30.83 -18.37
CA ILE A 863 -5.66 30.39 -18.78
C ILE A 863 -5.65 29.74 -20.16
N MET A 864 -4.90 30.29 -21.12
CA MET A 864 -4.80 29.72 -22.46
C MET A 864 -4.18 28.31 -22.45
N VAL A 865 -3.10 28.11 -21.69
CA VAL A 865 -2.46 26.81 -21.53
C VAL A 865 -3.44 25.81 -20.90
N LEU A 866 -4.09 26.17 -19.80
CA LEU A 866 -5.06 25.29 -19.11
C LEU A 866 -6.24 24.86 -20.00
N LYS A 867 -6.69 25.72 -20.92
CA LYS A 867 -7.77 25.38 -21.88
C LYS A 867 -7.38 24.32 -22.91
N GLN A 868 -6.08 24.12 -23.14
CA GLN A 868 -5.54 23.21 -24.16
C GLN A 868 -5.04 21.90 -23.55
N MET A 869 -5.05 21.78 -22.22
CA MET A 869 -4.60 20.58 -21.51
C MET A 869 -5.71 19.56 -21.39
N ASP A 870 -5.32 18.28 -21.47
CA ASP A 870 -6.12 17.13 -21.06
C ASP A 870 -5.34 16.40 -19.95
N VAL A 871 -5.79 16.56 -18.71
CA VAL A 871 -5.11 16.12 -17.49
C VAL A 871 -5.63 14.74 -17.09
N LEU A 872 -4.70 13.80 -16.93
CA LEU A 872 -4.88 12.48 -16.33
C LEU A 872 -4.38 12.53 -14.89
N PRO A 873 -5.25 12.87 -13.92
CA PRO A 873 -4.84 13.19 -12.57
C PRO A 873 -4.29 11.95 -11.84
N PHE A 874 -3.40 12.21 -10.88
CA PHE A 874 -3.17 11.25 -9.80
C PHE A 874 -4.33 11.28 -8.79
N GLU A 875 -4.43 10.23 -7.97
CA GLU A 875 -5.52 10.06 -7.00
C GLU A 875 -5.80 11.32 -6.17
N GLY A 876 -7.04 11.82 -6.22
CA GLY A 876 -7.47 13.01 -5.46
C GLY A 876 -6.87 14.35 -5.91
N SER A 877 -6.16 14.42 -7.04
CA SER A 877 -5.57 15.68 -7.51
C SER A 877 -6.63 16.70 -7.95
N ILE A 878 -6.45 17.94 -7.51
CA ILE A 878 -7.24 19.11 -7.96
C ILE A 878 -6.34 20.27 -8.41
N GLN A 879 -5.08 19.99 -8.77
CA GLN A 879 -4.10 21.02 -9.08
C GLN A 879 -4.52 21.86 -10.31
N GLY A 880 -4.99 21.22 -11.38
CA GLY A 880 -5.49 21.90 -12.58
C GLY A 880 -6.64 22.87 -12.24
N LYS A 881 -7.62 22.40 -11.45
CA LYS A 881 -8.73 23.24 -10.95
C LYS A 881 -8.25 24.42 -10.09
N LYS A 882 -7.26 24.22 -9.22
CA LYS A 882 -6.68 25.29 -8.38
C LYS A 882 -5.98 26.38 -9.20
N LEU A 883 -5.22 25.98 -10.23
CA LEU A 883 -4.58 26.91 -11.16
C LEU A 883 -5.63 27.68 -11.98
N TRP A 884 -6.65 26.96 -12.51
CA TRP A 884 -7.77 27.56 -13.23
C TRP A 884 -8.47 28.63 -12.41
N GLU A 885 -8.84 28.30 -11.18
CA GLU A 885 -9.49 29.21 -10.27
C GLU A 885 -8.63 30.44 -9.99
N SER A 886 -7.37 30.22 -9.65
CA SER A 886 -6.45 31.28 -9.25
C SER A 886 -6.17 32.25 -10.41
N ALA A 887 -5.92 31.73 -11.61
CA ALA A 887 -5.66 32.54 -12.80
C ALA A 887 -6.84 33.45 -13.15
N HIS A 888 -8.07 32.92 -13.09
CA HIS A 888 -9.28 33.71 -13.36
C HIS A 888 -9.52 34.74 -12.25
N LEU A 889 -9.34 34.39 -10.98
CA LEU A 889 -9.54 35.32 -9.87
C LEU A 889 -8.51 36.46 -9.87
N PHE A 890 -7.23 36.19 -10.15
CA PHE A 890 -6.25 37.26 -10.33
C PHE A 890 -6.59 38.16 -11.53
N THR A 891 -7.07 37.59 -12.64
CA THR A 891 -7.55 38.37 -13.79
C THR A 891 -8.75 39.25 -13.40
N ALA A 892 -9.67 38.75 -12.58
CA ALA A 892 -10.79 39.50 -12.05
C ALA A 892 -10.34 40.65 -11.14
N LEU A 893 -9.41 40.40 -10.22
CA LEU A 893 -8.85 41.43 -9.33
C LEU A 893 -8.15 42.54 -10.12
N ASN A 894 -7.41 42.19 -11.17
CA ASN A 894 -6.82 43.17 -12.09
C ASN A 894 -7.89 43.99 -12.84
N ALA A 895 -8.98 43.36 -13.27
CA ALA A 895 -10.11 44.08 -13.89
C ALA A 895 -10.80 45.02 -12.88
N ILE A 896 -10.98 44.60 -11.62
CA ILE A 896 -11.51 45.44 -10.54
C ILE A 896 -10.66 46.69 -10.34
N LYS A 897 -9.32 46.53 -10.26
CA LYS A 897 -8.36 47.63 -10.14
C LYS A 897 -8.45 48.61 -11.32
N LYS A 898 -8.71 48.10 -12.53
CA LYS A 898 -8.88 48.89 -13.76
C LYS A 898 -10.29 49.48 -13.94
N GLY A 899 -11.25 49.13 -13.08
CA GLY A 899 -12.63 49.60 -13.18
C GLY A 899 -13.52 48.83 -14.16
N ASP A 900 -13.04 47.72 -14.72
CA ASP A 900 -13.81 46.89 -15.65
C ASP A 900 -14.67 45.86 -14.89
N SER A 901 -15.84 46.30 -14.42
CA SER A 901 -16.77 45.45 -13.67
C SER A 901 -17.31 44.27 -14.49
N ALA A 902 -17.44 44.43 -15.81
CA ALA A 902 -18.00 43.40 -16.68
C ALA A 902 -17.03 42.23 -16.84
N LYS A 903 -15.76 42.53 -17.17
CA LYS A 903 -14.71 41.50 -17.23
C LYS A 903 -14.47 40.87 -15.86
N ALA A 904 -14.46 41.66 -14.78
CA ALA A 904 -14.29 41.13 -13.44
C ALA A 904 -15.37 40.10 -13.08
N LYS A 905 -16.65 40.44 -13.32
CA LYS A 905 -17.77 39.52 -13.09
C LYS A 905 -17.63 38.23 -13.90
N GLN A 906 -17.34 38.36 -15.20
CA GLN A 906 -17.18 37.22 -16.09
C GLN A 906 -16.07 36.27 -15.60
N MET A 907 -14.90 36.80 -15.22
CA MET A 907 -13.79 35.98 -14.75
C MET A 907 -14.10 35.28 -13.43
N ILE A 908 -14.81 35.94 -12.51
CA ILE A 908 -15.25 35.31 -11.25
C ILE A 908 -16.23 34.16 -11.54
N GLU A 909 -17.19 34.37 -12.44
CA GLU A 909 -18.16 33.32 -12.82
C GLU A 909 -17.48 32.11 -13.46
N ILE A 910 -16.50 32.33 -14.33
CA ILE A 910 -15.72 31.24 -14.97
C ILE A 910 -14.85 30.49 -13.94
N SER A 911 -14.33 31.17 -12.92
CA SER A 911 -13.50 30.52 -11.88
C SER A 911 -14.25 29.45 -11.07
N MET A 912 -15.59 29.53 -11.02
CA MET A 912 -16.47 28.57 -10.36
C MET A 912 -16.75 27.31 -11.18
N LEU A 913 -16.39 27.29 -12.47
CA LEU A 913 -16.54 26.12 -13.33
C LEU A 913 -15.54 25.03 -12.93
N TRP A 914 -15.88 23.79 -13.26
CA TRP A 914 -15.05 22.59 -13.06
C TRP A 914 -14.81 21.93 -14.43
N PRO A 915 -13.84 22.42 -15.21
CA PRO A 915 -13.51 21.83 -16.51
C PRO A 915 -12.90 20.44 -16.29
N GLU A 916 -13.57 19.39 -16.76
CA GLU A 916 -13.12 18.01 -16.54
C GLU A 916 -11.82 17.68 -17.27
N ASN A 917 -11.50 18.39 -18.36
CA ASN A 917 -10.20 18.31 -19.04
C ASN A 917 -9.02 18.68 -18.12
N LEU A 918 -9.28 19.28 -16.95
CA LEU A 918 -8.28 19.56 -15.91
C LEU A 918 -8.19 18.45 -14.85
N GLY A 919 -8.78 17.28 -15.11
CA GLY A 919 -8.68 16.09 -14.27
C GLY A 919 -9.43 16.20 -12.95
N ALA A 920 -10.45 17.07 -12.87
CA ALA A 920 -11.21 17.28 -11.65
C ALA A 920 -12.70 17.41 -11.94
N GLY A 921 -13.50 16.55 -11.31
CA GLY A 921 -14.96 16.64 -11.33
C GLY A 921 -15.48 17.57 -10.23
N LYS A 922 -16.74 18.00 -10.36
CA LYS A 922 -17.38 18.93 -9.42
C LYS A 922 -17.91 18.20 -8.16
N PRO A 923 -17.55 18.65 -6.94
CA PRO A 923 -18.11 18.10 -5.70
C PRO A 923 -19.55 18.56 -5.48
N TYR A 924 -20.27 17.91 -4.55
CA TYR A 924 -21.62 18.31 -4.14
C TYR A 924 -21.73 19.78 -3.72
N THR A 925 -20.82 20.20 -2.85
CA THR A 925 -20.82 21.51 -2.22
C THR A 925 -19.44 22.16 -2.36
N PRO A 926 -19.10 22.73 -3.53
CA PRO A 926 -17.83 23.43 -3.72
C PRO A 926 -17.78 24.69 -2.86
N ASP A 927 -16.64 24.95 -2.23
CA ASP A 927 -16.41 26.20 -1.50
C ASP A 927 -16.15 27.35 -2.49
N VAL A 928 -17.09 28.28 -2.57
CA VAL A 928 -17.05 29.44 -3.48
C VAL A 928 -17.04 30.78 -2.74
N ARG A 929 -16.62 30.78 -1.47
CA ARG A 929 -16.69 31.97 -0.60
C ARG A 929 -15.92 33.17 -1.16
N ILE A 930 -14.73 32.97 -1.73
CA ILE A 930 -13.94 34.05 -2.35
C ILE A 930 -14.69 34.67 -3.54
N GLN A 931 -15.18 33.83 -4.45
CA GLN A 931 -15.89 34.21 -5.67
C GLN A 931 -17.14 35.03 -5.32
N GLU A 932 -17.96 34.51 -4.41
CA GLU A 932 -19.22 35.15 -4.04
C GLU A 932 -19.01 36.45 -3.27
N SER A 933 -17.92 36.55 -2.49
CA SER A 933 -17.53 37.80 -1.83
C SER A 933 -17.12 38.88 -2.84
N LEU A 934 -16.39 38.50 -3.90
CA LEU A 934 -16.00 39.43 -4.97
C LEU A 934 -17.18 39.84 -5.85
N LEU A 935 -18.13 38.93 -6.12
CA LEU A 935 -19.38 39.27 -6.82
C LEU A 935 -20.22 40.25 -6.01
N ALA A 936 -20.36 40.03 -4.71
CA ALA A 936 -21.08 40.95 -3.84
C ALA A 936 -20.36 42.32 -3.74
N TYR A 937 -19.02 42.34 -3.82
CA TYR A 937 -18.25 43.58 -3.94
C TYR A 937 -18.62 44.35 -5.22
N LEU A 938 -18.70 43.67 -6.37
CA LEU A 938 -19.08 44.28 -7.65
C LEU A 938 -20.52 44.79 -7.66
N MET A 939 -21.46 44.05 -7.06
CA MET A 939 -22.87 44.45 -6.93
C MET A 939 -22.99 45.80 -6.21
N ASN A 940 -22.41 45.94 -5.02
CA ASN A 940 -22.51 47.21 -4.29
C ASN A 940 -21.67 48.34 -4.94
N LYS A 941 -20.55 48.03 -5.63
CA LYS A 941 -19.83 49.04 -6.45
C LYS A 941 -20.70 49.58 -7.60
N ASN A 942 -21.54 48.73 -8.19
CA ASN A 942 -22.48 49.09 -9.25
C ASN A 942 -23.83 49.66 -8.72
N GLY A 943 -23.97 49.87 -7.40
CA GLY A 943 -25.15 50.48 -6.78
C GLY A 943 -26.19 49.50 -6.24
N ASP A 944 -26.04 48.19 -6.46
CA ASP A 944 -26.96 47.16 -5.96
C ASP A 944 -26.54 46.67 -4.57
N LYS A 945 -26.82 47.51 -3.56
CA LYS A 945 -26.41 47.25 -2.17
C LYS A 945 -27.22 46.15 -1.51
N THR A 946 -28.51 46.07 -1.82
CA THR A 946 -29.42 45.12 -1.20
C THR A 946 -29.04 43.69 -1.58
N SER A 947 -28.85 43.42 -2.88
CA SER A 947 -28.43 42.09 -3.35
C SER A 947 -27.04 41.71 -2.82
N ALA A 948 -26.11 42.67 -2.73
CA ALA A 948 -24.79 42.44 -2.15
C ALA A 948 -24.86 41.98 -0.69
N ILE A 949 -25.70 42.60 0.13
CA ILE A 949 -25.89 42.24 1.54
C ILE A 949 -26.56 40.85 1.66
N GLU A 950 -27.60 40.58 0.88
CA GLU A 950 -28.27 39.28 0.88
C GLU A 950 -27.32 38.14 0.49
N LYS A 951 -26.49 38.37 -0.52
CA LYS A 951 -25.47 37.43 -0.98
C LYS A 951 -24.48 37.08 0.14
N VAL A 952 -23.95 38.10 0.81
CA VAL A 952 -22.99 37.93 1.92
C VAL A 952 -23.62 37.26 3.14
N LYS A 953 -24.87 37.59 3.49
CA LYS A 953 -25.60 36.91 4.56
C LYS A 953 -25.81 35.43 4.26
N LYS A 954 -26.11 35.08 3.00
CA LYS A 954 -26.26 33.70 2.57
C LYS A 954 -24.97 32.90 2.80
N LEU A 955 -23.80 33.47 2.47
CA LEU A 955 -22.49 32.82 2.67
C LEU A 955 -22.22 32.45 4.14
N THR A 956 -22.65 33.28 5.10
CA THR A 956 -22.49 33.01 6.53
C THR A 956 -23.49 31.98 7.08
N LEU A 957 -24.64 31.83 6.43
CA LEU A 957 -25.68 30.86 6.80
C LEU A 957 -25.44 29.48 6.16
N THR A 958 -24.79 29.44 5.01
CA THR A 958 -24.38 28.22 4.30
C THR A 958 -22.94 27.82 4.61
N SER A 959 -22.33 28.35 5.67
CA SER A 959 -20.99 27.95 6.09
C SER A 959 -21.03 26.44 6.29
N PRO A 960 -20.35 25.62 5.47
CA PRO A 960 -20.54 24.19 5.53
C PRO A 960 -19.99 23.73 6.88
N ASN A 961 -20.87 23.26 7.76
CA ASN A 961 -20.52 22.20 8.68
C ASN A 961 -20.31 20.87 7.93
N ASP A 962 -20.47 20.86 6.60
CA ASP A 962 -20.48 19.67 5.78
C ASP A 962 -19.13 19.43 5.08
N TYR A 963 -18.30 18.67 5.79
CA TYR A 963 -17.52 17.55 5.24
C TYR A 963 -16.41 17.79 4.19
N TYR A 964 -16.10 19.03 3.83
CA TYR A 964 -14.84 19.34 3.12
C TYR A 964 -13.71 19.67 4.11
N LEU A 965 -12.47 19.29 3.76
CA LEU A 965 -11.26 19.68 4.50
C LEU A 965 -11.31 21.19 4.80
N PRO A 966 -11.19 21.61 6.06
CA PRO A 966 -11.22 23.02 6.43
C PRO A 966 -10.16 23.82 5.64
N ASP A 967 -10.59 24.88 4.94
CA ASP A 967 -9.69 25.78 4.22
C ASP A 967 -9.55 27.10 4.98
N ALA A 968 -8.40 27.26 5.63
CA ALA A 968 -8.11 28.39 6.49
C ALA A 968 -8.16 29.74 5.75
N ARG A 969 -7.99 29.73 4.43
CA ARG A 969 -8.05 30.93 3.59
C ARG A 969 -9.47 31.44 3.50
N ASN A 970 -10.42 30.54 3.30
CA ASN A 970 -11.84 30.88 3.21
C ASN A 970 -12.40 31.25 4.59
N ASP A 971 -11.86 30.68 5.66
CA ASP A 971 -12.19 31.07 7.04
C ASP A 971 -11.76 32.50 7.36
N LEU A 972 -10.69 33.00 6.75
CA LEU A 972 -10.31 34.41 6.89
C LEU A 972 -11.29 35.36 6.19
N ILE A 973 -11.79 34.97 5.02
CA ILE A 973 -12.87 35.70 4.33
C ILE A 973 -14.13 35.68 5.20
N ASN A 974 -14.46 34.52 5.78
CA ASN A 974 -15.61 34.38 6.68
C ASN A 974 -15.45 35.26 7.93
N LEU A 975 -14.25 35.31 8.54
CA LEU A 975 -13.92 36.19 9.66
C LEU A 975 -14.18 37.66 9.32
N LEU A 976 -13.73 38.12 8.14
CA LEU A 976 -13.98 39.49 7.67
C LEU A 976 -15.48 39.77 7.52
N ILE A 977 -16.22 38.85 6.91
CA ILE A 977 -17.65 38.99 6.68
C ILE A 977 -18.41 39.06 8.00
N LEU A 978 -18.18 38.09 8.90
CA LEU A 978 -18.88 37.99 10.18
C LEU A 978 -18.65 39.22 11.06
N ARG A 979 -17.43 39.78 11.04
CA ARG A 979 -17.13 41.05 11.71
C ARG A 979 -17.94 42.22 11.19
N ARG A 980 -18.15 42.29 9.88
CA ARG A 980 -18.92 43.37 9.25
C ARG A 980 -20.43 43.22 9.43
N LEU A 981 -20.89 42.00 9.69
CA LEU A 981 -22.26 41.71 10.09
C LEU A 981 -22.49 41.83 11.61
N GLU A 982 -21.45 42.14 12.40
CA GLU A 982 -21.50 42.20 13.87
C GLU A 982 -22.01 40.90 14.53
N ASN A 983 -21.78 39.75 13.90
CA ASN A 983 -22.23 38.45 14.39
C ASN A 983 -21.19 37.79 15.31
N ASN A 984 -21.10 38.28 16.55
CA ASN A 984 -20.11 37.83 17.54
C ASN A 984 -20.23 36.33 17.91
N LEU A 985 -21.45 35.76 17.89
CA LEU A 985 -21.65 34.34 18.21
C LEU A 985 -21.01 33.41 17.17
N SER A 986 -21.23 33.68 15.88
CA SER A 986 -20.62 32.90 14.80
C SER A 986 -19.10 33.14 14.70
N LEU A 987 -18.63 34.32 15.12
CA LEU A 987 -17.20 34.62 15.24
C LEU A 987 -16.52 33.72 16.28
N ASP A 988 -17.07 33.63 17.50
CA ASP A 988 -16.53 32.76 18.56
C ASP A 988 -16.54 31.29 18.10
N SER A 989 -17.64 30.85 17.49
CA SER A 989 -17.78 29.48 16.96
C SER A 989 -16.72 29.14 15.91
N LEU A 990 -16.41 30.04 14.97
CA LEU A 990 -15.37 29.82 13.95
C LEU A 990 -13.99 29.65 14.60
N LYS A 991 -13.65 30.52 15.56
CA LYS A 991 -12.37 30.47 16.28
C LYS A 991 -12.23 29.15 17.04
N ASP A 992 -13.26 28.75 17.78
CA ASP A 992 -13.25 27.53 18.57
C ASP A 992 -13.14 26.30 17.67
N ASN A 993 -13.82 26.29 16.52
CA ASN A 993 -13.72 25.21 15.54
C ASN A 993 -12.28 25.06 15.00
N ILE A 994 -11.63 26.17 14.64
CA ILE A 994 -10.24 26.15 14.17
C ILE A 994 -9.28 25.59 15.24
N ILE A 995 -9.43 26.02 16.49
CA ILE A 995 -8.55 25.61 17.60
C ILE A 995 -8.77 24.14 17.95
N ASN A 996 -10.02 23.70 17.97
CA ASN A 996 -10.39 22.37 18.45
C ASN A 996 -10.27 21.28 17.37
N THR A 997 -10.16 21.64 16.09
CA THR A 997 -9.96 20.67 15.01
C THR A 997 -8.51 20.14 15.01
N PRO A 998 -8.29 18.83 15.25
CA PRO A 998 -6.96 18.25 15.34
C PRO A 998 -6.13 18.50 14.07
N GLY A 999 -4.92 19.04 14.25
CA GLY A 999 -4.00 19.33 13.14
C GLY A 999 -4.31 20.58 12.33
N TYR A 1000 -5.56 21.07 12.32
CA TYR A 1000 -5.94 22.23 11.53
C TYR A 1000 -5.28 23.53 12.04
N TYR A 1001 -5.22 23.73 13.36
CA TYR A 1001 -4.52 24.87 13.96
C TYR A 1001 -2.98 24.86 13.76
N LYS A 1002 -2.40 23.80 13.17
CA LYS A 1002 -0.98 23.84 12.77
C LYS A 1002 -0.77 24.65 11.48
N ASP A 1003 -1.82 24.85 10.70
CA ASP A 1003 -1.78 25.70 9.51
C ASP A 1003 -1.51 27.17 9.91
N LYS A 1004 -0.53 27.80 9.26
CA LYS A 1004 -0.11 29.18 9.58
C LYS A 1004 -1.22 30.20 9.28
N ILE A 1005 -2.04 29.96 8.25
CA ILE A 1005 -3.21 30.78 7.90
C ILE A 1005 -4.28 30.57 8.96
N ALA A 1006 -4.53 29.33 9.41
CA ALA A 1006 -5.50 29.07 10.49
C ALA A 1006 -5.08 29.76 11.80
N GLN A 1007 -3.79 29.72 12.15
CA GLN A 1007 -3.24 30.48 13.28
C GLN A 1007 -3.39 31.98 13.08
N TRP A 1008 -3.24 32.46 11.86
CA TRP A 1008 -3.43 33.86 11.52
C TRP A 1008 -4.89 34.29 11.65
N VAL A 1009 -5.86 33.46 11.25
CA VAL A 1009 -7.31 33.68 11.47
C VAL A 1009 -7.60 33.85 12.97
N VAL A 1010 -7.13 32.92 13.80
CA VAL A 1010 -7.32 32.96 15.25
C VAL A 1010 -6.62 34.16 15.89
N LYS A 1011 -5.38 34.48 15.51
CA LYS A 1011 -4.66 35.67 16.01
C LYS A 1011 -5.36 36.96 15.60
N SER A 1012 -5.93 36.99 14.40
CA SER A 1012 -6.65 38.14 13.86
C SER A 1012 -7.94 38.44 14.62
N TYR A 1013 -8.47 37.48 15.39
CA TYR A 1013 -9.68 37.60 16.22
C TYR A 1013 -9.62 38.72 17.27
N SER A 1014 -8.46 38.92 17.92
CA SER A 1014 -8.33 39.81 19.08
C SER A 1014 -7.85 41.22 18.75
N SER A 1015 -7.32 41.46 17.54
CA SER A 1015 -6.48 42.63 17.25
C SER A 1015 -7.06 43.66 16.27
N GLY A 1016 -8.33 43.51 15.86
CA GLY A 1016 -9.00 44.43 14.95
C GLY A 1016 -8.51 44.39 13.48
N HIS A 1017 -9.09 45.25 12.64
CA HIS A 1017 -8.90 45.24 11.17
C HIS A 1017 -7.45 45.47 10.69
N LYS A 1018 -6.67 46.29 11.40
CA LYS A 1018 -5.30 46.70 10.99
C LYS A 1018 -4.25 45.58 11.05
N ARG A 1019 -4.53 44.45 11.71
CA ARG A 1019 -3.60 43.31 11.82
C ARG A 1019 -3.90 42.18 10.83
N MET A 1020 -5.07 42.18 10.17
CA MET A 1020 -5.39 41.28 9.05
C MET A 1020 -4.62 41.63 7.76
N GLU A 1021 -3.88 42.74 7.74
CA GLU A 1021 -3.05 43.16 6.61
C GLU A 1021 -1.54 42.90 6.84
N LYS A 1022 -1.14 42.58 8.10
CA LYS A 1022 0.27 42.34 8.44
C LYS A 1022 0.62 40.85 8.26
N GLN A 1023 1.55 40.61 7.34
CA GLN A 1023 1.99 39.29 6.85
C GLN A 1023 2.99 38.58 7.77
N ASP A 1024 3.16 39.01 9.03
CA ASP A 1024 4.35 38.73 9.87
C ASP A 1024 4.66 37.22 10.09
N ASN A 1025 3.87 36.28 9.57
CA ASN A 1025 4.13 34.83 9.60
C ASN A 1025 3.65 34.02 8.36
N LEU A 1026 3.15 34.65 7.30
CA LEU A 1026 2.69 33.93 6.11
C LEU A 1026 3.83 33.70 5.14
N ASP A 1027 3.77 32.63 4.37
CA ASP A 1027 4.70 32.42 3.27
C ASP A 1027 4.22 33.23 2.04
N PRO A 1028 4.87 34.35 1.68
CA PRO A 1028 4.49 35.15 0.52
C PRO A 1028 4.71 34.39 -0.81
N LYS A 1029 5.25 33.17 -0.78
CA LYS A 1029 5.63 32.37 -1.95
C LYS A 1029 4.52 31.45 -2.47
N ASP A 1030 3.43 31.29 -1.72
CA ASP A 1030 2.26 30.54 -2.16
C ASP A 1030 1.29 31.46 -2.94
N TYR A 1031 1.06 31.14 -4.23
CA TYR A 1031 0.15 31.90 -5.08
C TYR A 1031 -1.29 31.94 -4.53
N GLN A 1032 -1.73 30.91 -3.79
CA GLN A 1032 -3.06 30.90 -3.18
C GLN A 1032 -3.12 31.84 -1.98
N THR A 1033 -2.03 31.95 -1.22
CA THR A 1033 -1.87 32.94 -0.15
C THR A 1033 -1.83 34.36 -0.71
N ASN A 1034 -1.11 34.60 -1.82
CA ASN A 1034 -1.11 35.91 -2.49
C ASN A 1034 -2.49 36.28 -3.04
N LEU A 1035 -3.22 35.32 -3.62
CA LEU A 1035 -4.58 35.52 -4.09
C LEU A 1035 -5.48 35.96 -2.93
N LEU A 1036 -5.41 35.25 -1.80
CA LEU A 1036 -6.16 35.61 -0.59
C LEU A 1036 -5.85 37.04 -0.18
N ILE A 1037 -4.57 37.42 -0.08
CA ILE A 1037 -4.15 38.77 0.34
C ILE A 1037 -4.72 39.85 -0.60
N GLU A 1038 -4.63 39.66 -1.92
CA GLU A 1038 -5.20 40.61 -2.88
C GLU A 1038 -6.73 40.72 -2.77
N THR A 1039 -7.41 39.58 -2.53
CA THR A 1039 -8.83 39.55 -2.23
C THR A 1039 -9.14 40.36 -0.97
N LEU A 1040 -8.42 40.13 0.14
CA LEU A 1040 -8.63 40.85 1.40
C LEU A 1040 -8.43 42.35 1.22
N HIS A 1041 -7.37 42.79 0.54
CA HIS A 1041 -7.15 44.22 0.25
C HIS A 1041 -8.31 44.82 -0.54
N THR A 1042 -8.79 44.13 -1.57
CA THR A 1042 -9.93 44.57 -2.39
C THR A 1042 -11.21 44.70 -1.54
N LEU A 1043 -11.47 43.71 -0.68
CA LEU A 1043 -12.63 43.72 0.22
C LEU A 1043 -12.48 44.74 1.36
N ASN A 1044 -11.27 45.02 1.85
CA ASN A 1044 -11.03 45.94 2.96
C ASN A 1044 -11.38 47.39 2.62
N HIS A 1045 -11.17 47.80 1.36
CA HIS A 1045 -11.58 49.11 0.86
C HIS A 1045 -13.12 49.29 0.74
N PHE A 1046 -13.91 48.28 1.11
CA PHE A 1046 -15.37 48.29 1.06
C PHE A 1046 -16.00 48.56 2.43
N LYS A 1047 -17.04 49.38 2.49
CA LYS A 1047 -17.95 49.48 3.65
C LYS A 1047 -19.27 48.79 3.27
N TRP A 1048 -19.50 47.59 3.80
CA TRP A 1048 -20.67 46.76 3.45
C TRP A 1048 -21.97 47.29 4.05
N ILE A 1049 -21.89 47.94 5.21
CA ILE A 1049 -23.04 48.41 5.98
C ILE A 1049 -22.64 49.74 6.62
N LYS A 1050 -23.57 50.69 6.65
CA LYS A 1050 -23.52 51.85 7.53
C LYS A 1050 -24.79 51.85 8.37
#